data_AF-J9EW84-F1
#
_entry.id   AF-J9EW84-F1
#
_cell.length_a   1.000
_cell.length_b   1.000
_cell.length_c   1.000
_cell.angle_alpha   90.00
_cell.angle_beta   90.00
_cell.angle_gamma   90.00
#
_symmetry.space_group_name_H-M   'P 1'
#
loop_
_entity.id
_entity.type
_entity.pdbx_description
1 polymer ?
#
loop_
_entity_poly.entity_id
_entity_poly.type
_entity_poly.pdbx_seq_one_letter_code
_entity_poly.pdbx_strand_id
1 'polypeptide(L)'
;MKKVTIDVELNMDHCGGLRLRLTGLALLAFTAISHQSYFHLTLFILSLCLNAIFAIRRVLTPAAGAITLAAFCLSLHLFLLIIVQITYVQKNLSITFKRILGLSYFFCSPDANSGCEKHSWNVYVGAVTELCLASLLFWARRVSFSRIEYTTESQVGSIDLKQIYLLTPISIIFWALLFPSWLNFLWILASWLLFSLIGEKRHRLSAAPFTLTFASILLLLQYISGLMNFQGIMLEKLGLHSGVGPAAFYPLLIKMSLSVPFYMMRYSDGRYLEALSTFDDIETERIPNAPATSMRWPFVTATSLESVNRLEWIVPYICLFTCILYVCLHYMYVLIHGDWLVLSNYQWFSSAVRPLISALWLPFCFMFLLIFVYMKSLDTSVDILKRSTSVFVRTLATSYDTLIAVSLCCFARYNPSIAGIVLLMLSLTIFITTGQRCTLACLAATLLLSVQWLMSFVTYSFHLPTYIYPQNCTSGHEVIIDHNIAKWFGFSLNQTWPVIVLLLIISMRNALSEERSKWLIEVQRSDAEEDVTSLLKFLSKNWMYKFGVEVCSIVGVILACCHHDIFGLYFLVVVSFLRICRRWLQKSIWSSYTNMTLIVLIIEYLFTLGLPHQFSQCHDYFWSEWNAEVKEFFVLSFTISSSPIFITDFILLLLILIQKDAFNREKEHFEDDNTPLSEADFNQPIPALYNDFISAKGINDGTILSFGYIIAVFLFMWKGISLYACHSFKSVLIYWNCLVYYNIFLLAVKILYLDAFCKFGFAFPCWLERVIGLCCVSNECSGYYKKTSLVYDVICFVILIYQMRVFNSWYFQFVIMDYRADSILGSRGGKLLLELRRREAQKNNRRLQSNVRCLWMMIEEEDKLAPISIGSPPQSHEEIKRSGYYHQVSERFFPVSNSHINFEQEQTSFLIPRGFEESIRENRDATTMVEKTVEVLDSVRVTMMHIFQLLNNPEWLYRISKGAAFVAHVLDKDKKRIKEVLKDRLRIADTENKLRELHKDLVVNEDFQSVASSKILWNDALNEYRAIHPAFKFLYCFSHSIIAQSQLICFILMLIVHLSKSSLITFPLPLMVFFWGVLAIPRPSESFWLITASYIQFLIVFRL
;
A
#
# COMPACT_ATOMS: atom_id res chain seq x y z
N MET A 1 54.63 87.39 -7.24
CA MET A 1 53.18 87.44 -7.50
C MET A 1 52.64 86.02 -7.56
N LYS A 2 51.67 85.71 -6.70
CA LYS A 2 51.10 84.36 -6.47
C LYS A 2 50.39 83.82 -7.72
N LYS A 3 50.73 82.58 -8.12
CA LYS A 3 49.76 81.61 -8.65
C LYS A 3 50.05 80.29 -7.96
N VAL A 4 49.33 80.07 -6.86
CA VAL A 4 49.29 78.81 -6.12
C VAL A 4 48.41 77.86 -6.94
N THR A 5 49.02 76.91 -7.65
CA THR A 5 48.34 75.69 -8.08
C THR A 5 48.30 74.76 -6.88
N ILE A 6 47.12 74.65 -6.28
CA ILE A 6 46.83 73.63 -5.28
C ILE A 6 46.59 72.34 -6.05
N ASP A 7 47.62 71.50 -6.19
CA ASP A 7 47.42 70.09 -6.49
C ASP A 7 46.92 69.42 -5.21
N VAL A 8 45.60 69.25 -5.12
CA VAL A 8 44.99 68.38 -4.11
C VAL A 8 45.19 66.94 -4.59
N GLU A 9 46.32 66.34 -4.21
CA GLU A 9 46.46 64.87 -4.19
C GLU A 9 45.51 64.31 -3.14
N LEU A 10 44.27 64.02 -3.56
CA LEU A 10 43.36 63.15 -2.82
C LEU A 10 43.95 61.73 -2.86
N ASN A 11 44.76 61.39 -1.86
CA ASN A 11 45.09 60.00 -1.55
C ASN A 11 43.78 59.26 -1.23
N MET A 12 43.18 58.63 -2.25
CA MET A 12 42.20 57.58 -1.99
C MET A 12 42.95 56.40 -1.41
N ASP A 13 42.62 56.03 -0.18
CA ASP A 13 43.05 54.78 0.43
C ASP A 13 42.87 53.62 -0.57
N HIS A 14 43.82 52.69 -0.61
CA HIS A 14 43.77 51.48 -1.46
C HIS A 14 42.41 50.73 -1.38
N CYS A 15 41.75 50.77 -0.22
CA CYS A 15 40.43 50.21 0.01
C CYS A 15 39.32 50.93 -0.80
N GLY A 16 39.46 52.24 -1.03
CA GLY A 16 38.58 53.05 -1.86
C GLY A 16 38.65 52.70 -3.35
N GLY A 17 39.85 52.37 -3.87
CA GLY A 17 40.04 51.99 -5.27
C GLY A 17 39.38 50.65 -5.63
N LEU A 18 39.45 49.66 -4.73
CA LEU A 18 38.77 48.37 -4.90
C LEU A 18 37.25 48.53 -4.82
N ARG A 19 36.74 49.28 -3.84
CA ARG A 19 35.30 49.60 -3.71
C ARG A 19 34.77 50.27 -4.97
N LEU A 20 35.51 51.22 -5.55
CA LEU A 20 35.12 51.91 -6.78
C LEU A 20 35.05 50.98 -8.00
N ARG A 21 35.97 50.02 -8.13
CA ARG A 21 35.95 49.03 -9.21
C ARG A 21 34.77 48.07 -9.06
N LEU A 22 34.48 47.61 -7.84
CA LEU A 22 33.32 46.76 -7.53
C LEU A 22 31.99 47.48 -7.78
N THR A 23 31.87 48.75 -7.37
CA THR A 23 30.67 49.55 -7.65
C THR A 23 30.49 49.78 -9.15
N GLY A 24 31.58 50.03 -9.89
CA GLY A 24 31.55 50.14 -11.36
C GLY A 24 31.08 48.86 -12.05
N LEU A 25 31.60 47.69 -11.66
CA LEU A 25 31.17 46.39 -12.20
C LEU A 25 29.71 46.07 -11.87
N ALA A 26 29.25 46.38 -10.65
CA ALA A 26 27.87 46.19 -10.25
C ALA A 26 26.93 47.09 -11.07
N LEU A 27 27.23 48.37 -11.19
CA LEU A 27 26.46 49.32 -12.01
C LEU A 27 26.40 48.87 -13.49
N LEU A 28 27.52 48.38 -14.04
CA LEU A 28 27.55 47.82 -15.40
C LEU A 28 26.67 46.57 -15.56
N ALA A 29 26.61 45.69 -14.55
CA ALA A 29 25.73 44.53 -14.58
C ALA A 29 24.24 44.92 -14.50
N PHE A 30 23.87 45.86 -13.63
CA PHE A 30 22.48 46.32 -13.48
C PHE A 30 21.96 47.04 -14.73
N THR A 31 22.79 47.91 -15.33
CA THR A 31 22.47 48.61 -16.60
C THR A 31 22.31 47.64 -17.78
N ALA A 32 23.06 46.55 -17.80
CA ALA A 32 22.97 45.56 -18.86
C ALA A 32 21.69 44.70 -18.82
N ILE A 33 21.13 44.49 -17.62
CA ILE A 33 19.97 43.59 -17.41
C ILE A 33 18.65 44.36 -17.39
N SER A 34 18.66 45.66 -17.11
CA SER A 34 17.47 46.50 -16.93
C SER A 34 16.50 46.47 -18.12
N HIS A 35 17.03 46.47 -19.34
CA HIS A 35 16.25 46.39 -20.57
C HIS A 35 16.92 45.43 -21.55
N GLN A 36 16.12 44.69 -22.32
CA GLN A 36 16.64 43.76 -23.34
C GLN A 36 16.72 44.47 -24.68
N SER A 37 17.93 44.79 -25.14
CA SER A 37 18.19 45.33 -26.47
C SER A 37 19.55 44.85 -26.97
N TYR A 38 19.83 45.09 -28.24
CA TYR A 38 21.15 44.79 -28.80
C TYR A 38 22.24 45.68 -28.17
N PHE A 39 21.91 46.93 -27.81
CA PHE A 39 22.80 47.80 -27.04
C PHE A 39 23.11 47.22 -25.65
N HIS A 40 22.09 46.86 -24.87
CA HIS A 40 22.28 46.28 -23.54
C HIS A 40 22.94 44.89 -23.58
N LEU A 41 22.77 44.12 -24.65
CA LEU A 41 23.52 42.86 -24.88
C LEU A 41 25.04 43.09 -24.95
N THR A 42 25.48 44.17 -25.60
CA THR A 42 26.93 44.50 -25.65
C THR A 42 27.47 44.87 -24.28
N LEU A 43 26.71 45.63 -23.48
CA LEU A 43 27.05 45.94 -22.09
C LEU A 43 27.07 44.67 -21.22
N PHE A 44 26.16 43.73 -21.48
CA PHE A 44 26.08 42.45 -20.76
C PHE A 44 27.30 41.56 -21.02
N ILE A 45 27.72 41.42 -22.28
CA ILE A 45 28.93 40.67 -22.67
C ILE A 45 30.17 41.34 -22.05
N LEU A 46 30.25 42.67 -22.09
CA LEU A 46 31.34 43.43 -21.47
C LEU A 46 31.38 43.21 -19.95
N SER A 47 30.22 43.21 -19.29
CA SER A 47 30.09 42.93 -17.86
C SER A 47 30.59 41.54 -17.50
N LEU A 48 30.18 40.50 -18.23
CA LEU A 48 30.64 39.12 -18.01
C LEU A 48 32.16 38.99 -18.18
N CYS A 49 32.72 39.62 -19.22
CA CYS A 49 34.17 39.60 -19.47
C CYS A 49 34.95 40.30 -18.36
N LEU A 50 34.53 41.50 -17.95
CA LEU A 50 35.21 42.26 -16.90
C LEU A 50 35.12 41.58 -15.52
N ASN A 51 33.97 40.98 -15.19
CA ASN A 51 33.81 40.18 -13.96
C ASN A 51 34.71 38.92 -13.97
N ALA A 52 34.84 38.25 -15.12
CA ALA A 52 35.74 37.09 -15.25
C ALA A 52 37.22 37.50 -15.13
N ILE A 53 37.62 38.60 -15.76
CA ILE A 53 38.98 39.17 -15.67
C ILE A 53 39.31 39.55 -14.22
N PHE A 54 38.37 40.20 -13.53
CA PHE A 54 38.48 40.56 -12.12
C PHE A 54 38.65 39.33 -11.22
N ALA A 55 37.85 38.29 -11.42
CA ALA A 55 37.96 37.03 -10.67
C ALA A 55 39.31 36.32 -10.88
N ILE A 56 39.88 36.40 -12.09
CA ILE A 56 41.18 35.81 -12.42
C ILE A 56 42.36 36.71 -11.98
N ARG A 57 42.08 37.88 -11.37
CA ARG A 57 43.08 38.89 -10.95
C ARG A 57 43.98 39.38 -12.10
N ARG A 58 43.48 39.38 -13.34
CA ARG A 58 44.19 40.01 -14.45
C ARG A 58 43.92 41.50 -14.43
N VAL A 59 44.98 42.31 -14.34
CA VAL A 59 44.87 43.76 -14.43
C VAL A 59 44.68 44.13 -15.90
N LEU A 60 43.46 44.53 -16.27
CA LEU A 60 43.21 45.19 -17.54
C LEU A 60 43.40 46.69 -17.31
N THR A 61 44.39 47.30 -17.97
CA THR A 61 44.52 48.76 -18.03
C THR A 61 43.74 49.25 -19.25
N PRO A 62 42.47 49.65 -19.10
CA PRO A 62 41.71 50.19 -20.23
C PRO A 62 42.42 51.45 -20.74
N ALA A 63 42.59 51.55 -22.06
CA ALA A 63 43.09 52.78 -22.66
C ALA A 63 42.13 53.93 -22.31
N ALA A 64 42.67 55.11 -22.00
CA ALA A 64 41.86 56.29 -21.66
C ALA A 64 40.81 56.59 -22.76
N GLY A 65 41.16 56.32 -24.03
CA GLY A 65 40.26 56.40 -25.18
C GLY A 65 39.03 55.47 -25.10
N ALA A 66 39.18 54.27 -24.54
CA ALA A 66 38.09 53.31 -24.39
C ALA A 66 37.10 53.74 -23.29
N ILE A 67 37.60 54.29 -22.17
CA ILE A 67 36.74 54.83 -21.10
C ILE A 67 35.96 56.06 -21.62
N THR A 68 36.62 56.93 -22.38
CA THR A 68 35.96 58.11 -22.97
C THR A 68 34.90 57.71 -23.99
N LEU A 69 35.18 56.69 -24.81
CA LEU A 69 34.22 56.17 -25.77
C LEU A 69 33.01 55.56 -25.06
N ALA A 70 33.22 54.74 -24.03
CA ALA A 70 32.15 54.13 -23.25
C ALA A 70 31.27 55.17 -22.53
N ALA A 71 31.89 56.19 -21.90
CA ALA A 71 31.17 57.28 -21.25
C ALA A 71 30.35 58.11 -22.25
N PHE A 72 30.91 58.38 -23.44
CA PHE A 72 30.21 59.06 -24.51
C PHE A 72 29.03 58.24 -25.05
N CYS A 73 29.22 56.93 -25.28
CA CYS A 73 28.16 56.03 -25.72
C CYS A 73 26.99 55.97 -24.71
N LEU A 74 27.28 55.89 -23.41
CA LEU A 74 26.25 55.89 -22.36
C LEU A 74 25.52 57.23 -22.26
N SER A 75 26.24 58.36 -22.35
CA SER A 75 25.63 59.69 -22.34
C SER A 75 24.78 59.94 -23.59
N LEU A 76 25.22 59.46 -24.75
CA LEU A 76 24.45 59.52 -26.00
C LEU A 76 23.17 58.66 -25.90
N HIS A 77 23.25 57.48 -25.30
CA HIS A 77 22.08 56.63 -25.07
C HIS A 77 21.06 57.28 -24.13
N LEU A 78 21.50 57.85 -23.00
CA LEU A 78 20.65 58.63 -22.08
C LEU A 78 19.98 59.82 -22.78
N PHE A 79 20.72 60.53 -23.63
CA PHE A 79 20.19 61.63 -24.43
C PHE A 79 19.11 61.16 -25.42
N LEU A 80 19.34 60.03 -26.10
CA LEU A 80 18.36 59.42 -27.00
C LEU A 80 17.10 58.96 -26.24
N LEU A 81 17.23 58.41 -25.02
CA LEU A 81 16.09 58.05 -24.16
C LEU A 81 15.21 59.26 -23.80
N ILE A 82 15.81 60.44 -23.61
CA ILE A 82 15.09 61.70 -23.34
C ILE A 82 14.40 62.21 -24.61
N ILE A 83 15.09 62.22 -25.76
CA ILE A 83 14.53 62.66 -27.05
C ILE A 83 13.32 61.80 -27.46
N VAL A 84 13.37 60.50 -27.20
CA VAL A 84 12.28 59.57 -27.52
C VAL A 84 11.04 59.82 -26.67
N GLN A 85 11.08 60.64 -25.62
CA GLN A 85 9.86 61.06 -24.91
C GLN A 85 9.07 62.14 -25.66
N ILE A 86 9.65 62.77 -26.69
CA ILE A 86 8.97 63.79 -27.50
C ILE A 86 7.93 63.11 -28.41
N THR A 87 6.66 63.49 -28.27
CA THR A 87 5.51 62.88 -28.98
C THR A 87 5.66 62.80 -30.49
N TYR A 88 6.29 63.79 -31.13
CA TYR A 88 6.59 63.79 -32.57
C TYR A 88 7.60 62.69 -32.96
N VAL A 89 8.65 62.51 -32.15
CA VAL A 89 9.69 61.48 -32.37
C VAL A 89 9.13 60.09 -32.10
N GLN A 90 8.26 59.94 -31.09
CA GLN A 90 7.58 58.68 -30.79
C GLN A 90 6.81 58.13 -31.99
N LYS A 91 6.11 59.00 -32.74
CA LYS A 91 5.30 58.62 -33.90
C LYS A 91 6.13 58.25 -35.14
N ASN A 92 7.26 58.92 -35.37
CA ASN A 92 8.05 58.77 -36.61
C ASN A 92 9.20 57.75 -36.52
N LEU A 93 9.55 57.29 -35.32
CA LEU A 93 10.68 56.39 -35.13
C LEU A 93 10.30 54.92 -35.40
N SER A 94 11.08 54.25 -36.26
CA SER A 94 10.81 52.87 -36.66
C SER A 94 10.94 51.88 -35.48
N ILE A 95 10.07 50.88 -35.46
CA ILE A 95 10.04 49.84 -34.40
C ILE A 95 11.36 49.08 -34.32
N THR A 96 12.00 48.84 -35.48
CA THR A 96 13.30 48.17 -35.57
C THR A 96 14.41 48.98 -34.88
N PHE A 97 14.45 50.30 -35.08
CA PHE A 97 15.43 51.18 -34.46
C PHE A 97 15.22 51.28 -32.94
N LYS A 98 13.96 51.31 -32.50
CA LYS A 98 13.58 51.25 -31.07
C LYS A 98 14.08 49.96 -30.40
N ARG A 99 13.94 48.81 -31.06
CA ARG A 99 14.37 47.50 -30.53
C ARG A 99 15.89 47.30 -30.53
N ILE A 100 16.60 47.87 -31.51
CA ILE A 100 18.07 47.79 -31.60
C ILE A 100 18.71 48.57 -30.44
N LEU A 101 18.28 49.81 -30.21
CA LEU A 101 18.83 50.66 -29.17
C LEU A 101 18.23 50.38 -27.78
N GLY A 102 17.00 49.88 -27.69
CA GLY A 102 16.33 49.64 -26.40
C GLY A 102 15.66 50.89 -25.84
N LEU A 103 15.06 51.70 -26.72
CA LEU A 103 14.47 52.98 -26.35
C LEU A 103 13.06 52.75 -25.77
N SER A 104 12.96 52.72 -24.44
CA SER A 104 11.71 52.52 -23.69
C SER A 104 10.99 53.84 -23.37
N TYR A 105 9.66 53.81 -23.29
CA TYR A 105 8.86 54.96 -22.88
C TYR A 105 8.77 55.07 -21.36
N PHE A 106 9.02 56.26 -20.82
CA PHE A 106 8.80 56.54 -19.39
C PHE A 106 7.35 56.98 -19.14
N PHE A 107 6.75 57.70 -20.07
CA PHE A 107 5.38 58.22 -19.99
C PHE A 107 4.60 57.82 -21.26
N CYS A 108 3.50 57.07 -21.10
CA CYS A 108 2.60 56.74 -22.20
C CYS A 108 1.54 57.86 -22.33
N SER A 109 1.44 58.47 -23.52
CA SER A 109 0.34 59.40 -23.84
C SER A 109 -0.92 58.61 -24.25
N PRO A 110 -2.13 58.99 -23.78
CA PRO A 110 -3.36 58.23 -24.01
C PRO A 110 -3.82 58.16 -25.48
N ASP A 111 -3.31 59.02 -26.37
CA ASP A 111 -3.81 59.14 -27.76
C ASP A 111 -3.08 58.26 -28.79
N ALA A 112 -2.19 57.36 -28.35
CA ALA A 112 -1.47 56.45 -29.24
C ALA A 112 -2.12 55.04 -29.25
N ASN A 113 -3.06 54.81 -30.16
CA ASN A 113 -3.60 53.49 -30.48
C ASN A 113 -2.53 52.61 -31.15
N SER A 114 -1.66 51.99 -30.33
CA SER A 114 -1.13 50.61 -30.43
C SER A 114 0.19 50.47 -29.65
N GLY A 115 0.17 49.68 -28.57
CA GLY A 115 1.38 49.06 -28.02
C GLY A 115 2.19 49.84 -26.97
N CYS A 116 1.55 50.60 -26.06
CA CYS A 116 2.25 51.07 -24.85
C CYS A 116 2.02 50.08 -23.70
N GLU A 117 3.00 49.23 -23.41
CA GLU A 117 2.98 48.33 -22.24
C GLU A 117 3.08 49.14 -20.94
N LYS A 118 2.34 48.72 -19.90
CA LYS A 118 2.31 49.39 -18.59
C LYS A 118 3.71 49.54 -17.98
N HIS A 119 3.92 50.65 -17.27
CA HIS A 119 5.18 51.01 -16.61
C HIS A 119 5.76 49.88 -15.75
N SER A 120 6.99 49.47 -16.06
CA SER A 120 7.74 48.50 -15.26
C SER A 120 8.96 49.16 -14.60
N TRP A 121 9.18 48.86 -13.32
CA TRP A 121 10.17 49.55 -12.48
C TRP A 121 11.63 49.36 -12.95
N ASN A 122 11.91 48.26 -13.66
CA ASN A 122 13.23 47.93 -14.23
C ASN A 122 13.78 49.01 -15.19
N VAL A 123 12.91 49.70 -15.92
CA VAL A 123 13.29 50.76 -16.86
C VAL A 123 13.87 51.98 -16.12
N TYR A 124 13.25 52.35 -15.00
CA TYR A 124 13.73 53.43 -14.14
C TYR A 124 15.06 53.07 -13.47
N VAL A 125 15.19 51.83 -12.99
CA VAL A 125 16.45 51.32 -12.42
C VAL A 125 17.57 51.36 -13.48
N GLY A 126 17.28 50.98 -14.73
CA GLY A 126 18.22 51.08 -15.84
C GLY A 126 18.73 52.50 -16.08
N ALA A 127 17.83 53.47 -16.21
CA ALA A 127 18.20 54.86 -16.45
C ALA A 127 19.03 55.48 -15.31
N VAL A 128 18.65 55.20 -14.05
CA VAL A 128 19.40 55.68 -12.87
C VAL A 128 20.79 55.05 -12.81
N THR A 129 20.89 53.74 -13.06
CA THR A 129 22.18 53.05 -13.04
C THR A 129 23.08 53.45 -14.20
N GLU A 130 22.54 53.76 -15.38
CA GLU A 130 23.29 54.31 -16.52
C GLU A 130 23.85 55.70 -16.21
N LEU A 131 23.04 56.56 -15.60
CA LEU A 131 23.48 57.90 -15.18
C LEU A 131 24.59 57.82 -14.13
N CYS A 132 24.45 56.94 -13.14
CA CYS A 132 25.47 56.70 -12.12
C CYS A 132 26.75 56.13 -12.74
N LEU A 133 26.65 55.19 -13.68
CA LEU A 133 27.80 54.59 -14.36
C LEU A 133 28.53 55.61 -15.24
N ALA A 134 27.81 56.42 -16.01
CA ALA A 134 28.39 57.49 -16.82
C ALA A 134 29.10 58.54 -15.95
N SER A 135 28.50 58.90 -14.81
CA SER A 135 29.08 59.82 -13.84
C SER A 135 30.35 59.23 -13.20
N LEU A 136 30.34 57.93 -12.86
CA LEU A 136 31.50 57.23 -12.30
C LEU A 136 32.63 57.10 -13.31
N LEU A 137 32.35 56.81 -14.59
CA LEU A 137 33.36 56.75 -15.66
C LEU A 137 33.94 58.14 -15.97
N PHE A 138 33.13 59.20 -15.91
CA PHE A 138 33.58 60.58 -16.06
C PHE A 138 34.41 61.05 -14.85
N TRP A 139 34.07 60.57 -13.65
CA TRP A 139 34.85 60.83 -12.44
C TRP A 139 36.18 60.07 -12.45
N ALA A 140 36.17 58.80 -12.87
CA ALA A 140 37.37 57.99 -13.06
C ALA A 140 38.36 58.59 -14.08
N ARG A 141 37.88 59.39 -15.05
CA ARG A 141 38.73 60.16 -15.97
C ARG A 141 39.57 61.24 -15.27
N ARG A 142 39.08 61.83 -14.18
CA ARG A 142 39.80 62.88 -13.43
C ARG A 142 40.85 62.32 -12.47
N VAL A 143 40.76 61.05 -12.12
CA VAL A 143 41.69 60.38 -11.21
C VAL A 143 42.71 59.62 -12.05
N SER A 144 43.94 60.11 -12.09
CA SER A 144 45.08 59.33 -12.60
C SER A 144 45.23 58.08 -11.73
N PHE A 145 44.78 56.92 -12.21
CA PHE A 145 45.08 55.64 -11.59
C PHE A 145 46.60 55.40 -11.77
N SER A 146 47.39 55.85 -10.80
CA SER A 146 48.79 55.48 -10.71
C SER A 146 48.89 53.95 -10.59
N ARG A 147 49.99 53.41 -11.11
CA ARG A 147 50.32 51.99 -11.11
C ARG A 147 50.32 51.49 -9.66
N ILE A 148 49.24 50.83 -9.25
CA ILE A 148 49.18 50.16 -7.95
C ILE A 148 49.90 48.82 -8.10
N GLU A 149 51.11 48.76 -7.58
CA GLU A 149 51.78 47.51 -7.21
C GLU A 149 50.95 46.83 -6.12
N TYR A 150 50.57 45.57 -6.33
CA TYR A 150 49.93 44.74 -5.31
C TYR A 150 50.96 44.33 -4.25
N THR A 151 51.33 45.26 -3.37
CA THR A 151 52.05 44.90 -2.13
C THR A 151 51.04 44.64 -1.02
N THR A 152 50.92 43.35 -0.67
CA THR A 152 50.43 42.81 0.61
C THR A 152 49.16 43.42 1.21
N GLU A 153 48.00 42.83 0.89
CA GLU A 153 46.82 42.86 1.78
C GLU A 153 47.15 42.06 3.06
N SER A 154 47.74 42.69 4.07
CA SER A 154 47.83 42.11 5.42
C SER A 154 46.73 42.67 6.32
N GLN A 155 45.98 41.76 6.92
CA GLN A 155 45.11 41.95 8.09
C GLN A 155 43.79 42.74 7.89
N VAL A 156 42.81 42.13 7.24
CA VAL A 156 41.40 42.27 7.64
C VAL A 156 40.74 40.89 7.65
N GLY A 157 40.46 40.37 8.83
CA GLY A 157 39.53 39.25 9.08
C GLY A 157 39.89 37.91 8.46
N SER A 158 40.76 37.15 9.11
CA SER A 158 40.99 35.70 8.83
C SER A 158 39.83 34.79 9.28
N ILE A 159 38.69 35.37 9.66
CA ILE A 159 37.45 34.64 9.97
C ILE A 159 36.55 34.70 8.72
N ASP A 160 36.16 33.51 8.23
CA ASP A 160 35.15 33.17 7.19
C ASP A 160 35.49 33.11 5.69
N LEU A 161 36.73 33.36 5.24
CA LEU A 161 37.08 33.06 3.82
C LEU A 161 37.09 31.56 3.49
N LYS A 162 37.30 30.70 4.50
CA LYS A 162 37.17 29.24 4.41
C LYS A 162 35.71 28.76 4.36
N GLN A 163 34.69 29.61 4.36
CA GLN A 163 33.30 29.17 4.21
C GLN A 163 32.71 29.56 2.85
N ILE A 164 33.30 30.54 2.15
CA ILE A 164 32.79 31.04 0.86
C ILE A 164 32.77 29.95 -0.23
N TYR A 165 33.68 28.98 -0.18
CA TYR A 165 33.67 27.86 -1.15
C TYR A 165 32.47 26.92 -0.96
N LEU A 166 31.85 26.88 0.23
CA LEU A 166 30.62 26.11 0.50
C LEU A 166 29.42 26.71 -0.20
N LEU A 167 29.44 28.03 -0.43
CA LEU A 167 28.35 28.76 -1.08
C LEU A 167 28.27 28.43 -2.58
N THR A 168 29.36 27.97 -3.20
CA THR A 168 29.41 27.65 -4.63
C THR A 168 28.57 26.42 -4.99
N PRO A 169 28.76 25.23 -4.38
CA PRO A 169 27.88 24.09 -4.58
C PRO A 169 26.40 24.40 -4.27
N ILE A 170 26.14 25.13 -3.18
CA ILE A 170 24.79 25.55 -2.79
C ILE A 170 24.15 26.39 -3.89
N SER A 171 24.90 27.32 -4.49
CA SER A 171 24.40 28.22 -5.53
C SER A 171 24.16 27.50 -6.86
N ILE A 172 25.00 26.53 -7.24
CA ILE A 172 24.79 25.68 -8.44
C ILE A 172 23.48 24.90 -8.30
N ILE A 173 23.30 24.26 -7.15
CA ILE A 173 22.12 23.44 -6.88
C ILE A 173 20.87 24.33 -6.84
N PHE A 174 20.92 25.44 -6.11
CA PHE A 174 19.80 26.37 -6.00
C PHE A 174 19.41 26.99 -7.36
N TRP A 175 20.38 27.32 -8.21
CA TRP A 175 20.12 27.76 -9.58
C TRP A 175 19.36 26.70 -10.36
N ALA A 176 19.84 25.46 -10.34
CA ALA A 176 19.28 24.40 -11.14
C ALA A 176 17.89 23.91 -10.65
N LEU A 177 17.58 24.11 -9.37
CA LEU A 177 16.25 23.91 -8.77
C LEU A 177 15.24 25.01 -9.16
N LEU A 178 15.67 26.28 -9.12
CA LEU A 178 14.80 27.41 -9.46
C LEU A 178 14.40 27.44 -10.94
N PHE A 179 15.25 26.88 -11.81
CA PHE A 179 15.07 26.89 -13.25
C PHE A 179 15.25 25.48 -13.83
N PRO A 180 14.25 24.58 -13.71
CA PRO A 180 14.35 23.21 -14.23
C PRO A 180 14.49 23.21 -15.76
N SER A 181 15.52 22.54 -16.28
CA SER A 181 15.80 22.44 -17.71
C SER A 181 16.83 21.38 -18.06
N TRP A 182 16.78 20.84 -19.28
CA TRP A 182 17.79 19.88 -19.75
C TRP A 182 19.24 20.41 -19.67
N LEU A 183 19.47 21.70 -19.91
CA LEU A 183 20.81 22.29 -19.78
C LEU A 183 21.27 22.40 -18.32
N ASN A 184 20.38 22.78 -17.40
CA ASN A 184 20.71 22.83 -15.98
C ASN A 184 20.81 21.42 -15.36
N PHE A 185 20.12 20.42 -15.91
CA PHE A 185 20.28 19.01 -15.54
C PHE A 185 21.71 18.52 -15.78
N LEU A 186 22.22 18.75 -17.00
CA LEU A 186 23.60 18.45 -17.37
C LEU A 186 24.58 19.18 -16.47
N TRP A 187 24.24 20.41 -16.07
CA TRP A 187 25.06 21.19 -15.14
C TRP A 187 25.10 20.59 -13.73
N ILE A 188 23.97 20.13 -13.17
CA ILE A 188 23.98 19.45 -11.86
C ILE A 188 24.81 18.16 -11.94
N LEU A 189 24.61 17.36 -13.01
CA LEU A 189 25.31 16.09 -13.21
C LEU A 189 26.84 16.30 -13.28
N ALA A 190 27.27 17.28 -14.07
CA ALA A 190 28.68 17.66 -14.19
C ALA A 190 29.22 18.25 -12.88
N SER A 191 28.43 19.06 -12.17
CA SER A 191 28.86 19.70 -10.93
C SER A 191 29.05 18.73 -9.79
N TRP A 192 28.34 17.60 -9.77
CA TRP A 192 28.56 16.54 -8.78
C TRP A 192 29.93 15.87 -8.91
N LEU A 193 30.39 15.59 -10.14
CA LEU A 193 31.77 15.14 -10.40
C LEU A 193 32.79 16.18 -9.92
N LEU A 194 32.46 17.47 -10.05
CA LEU A 194 33.31 18.57 -9.56
C LEU A 194 33.29 18.68 -8.01
N PHE A 195 32.19 18.34 -7.34
CA PHE A 195 32.08 18.36 -5.88
C PHE A 195 32.89 17.24 -5.21
N SER A 196 32.98 16.06 -5.84
CA SER A 196 33.83 14.95 -5.36
C SER A 196 35.32 15.30 -5.36
N LEU A 197 35.73 16.28 -6.18
CA LEU A 197 37.12 16.70 -6.37
C LEU A 197 37.46 18.00 -5.62
N ILE A 198 36.51 18.58 -4.88
CA ILE A 198 36.64 19.92 -4.28
C ILE A 198 37.39 19.93 -2.94
N GLY A 199 37.61 18.76 -2.35
CA GLY A 199 38.38 18.61 -1.10
C GLY A 199 39.83 19.08 -1.25
N GLU A 200 40.41 18.97 -2.45
CA GLU A 200 41.81 19.30 -2.71
C GLU A 200 41.95 20.59 -3.52
N LYS A 201 42.81 21.51 -3.04
CA LYS A 201 43.03 22.85 -3.64
C LYS A 201 43.43 22.79 -5.12
N ARG A 202 44.25 21.81 -5.51
CA ARG A 202 44.75 21.63 -6.89
C ARG A 202 43.61 21.34 -7.87
N HIS A 203 42.71 20.46 -7.48
CA HIS A 203 41.56 20.09 -8.30
C HIS A 203 40.48 21.18 -8.33
N ARG A 204 40.27 21.89 -7.21
CA ARG A 204 39.43 23.11 -7.13
C ARG A 204 39.84 24.17 -8.15
N LEU A 205 41.14 24.47 -8.23
CA LEU A 205 41.70 25.45 -9.14
C LEU A 205 41.54 25.06 -10.61
N SER A 206 41.59 23.76 -10.91
CA SER A 206 41.36 23.23 -12.27
C SER A 206 39.88 23.29 -12.67
N ALA A 207 38.96 23.10 -11.72
CA ALA A 207 37.51 23.06 -11.96
C ALA A 207 36.85 24.45 -12.10
N ALA A 208 37.31 25.43 -11.31
CA ALA A 208 36.75 26.78 -11.27
C ALA A 208 36.60 27.51 -12.62
N PRO A 209 37.56 27.44 -13.58
CA PRO A 209 37.37 28.10 -14.88
C PRO A 209 36.28 27.44 -15.73
N PHE A 210 36.07 26.12 -15.60
CA PHE A 210 35.03 25.41 -16.33
C PHE A 210 33.63 25.75 -15.80
N THR A 211 33.47 25.87 -14.48
CA THR A 211 32.18 26.28 -13.89
C THR A 211 31.84 27.72 -14.21
N LEU A 212 32.83 28.62 -14.17
CA LEU A 212 32.65 30.02 -14.51
C LEU A 212 32.23 30.20 -15.97
N THR A 213 32.95 29.57 -16.91
CA THR A 213 32.66 29.66 -18.34
C THR A 213 31.29 29.08 -18.68
N PHE A 214 30.92 27.95 -18.09
CA PHE A 214 29.61 27.35 -18.29
C PHE A 214 28.47 28.23 -17.76
N ALA A 215 28.61 28.80 -16.56
CA ALA A 215 27.62 29.71 -15.98
C ALA A 215 27.45 30.99 -16.83
N SER A 216 28.55 31.57 -17.33
CA SER A 216 28.51 32.73 -18.23
C SER A 216 27.83 32.41 -19.57
N ILE A 217 28.04 31.21 -20.13
CA ILE A 217 27.37 30.75 -21.36
C ILE A 217 25.86 30.62 -21.13
N LEU A 218 25.42 30.04 -20.01
CA LEU A 218 23.99 29.92 -19.69
C LEU A 218 23.31 31.28 -19.50
N LEU A 219 23.99 32.23 -18.86
CA LEU A 219 23.50 33.61 -18.72
C LEU A 219 23.36 34.30 -20.07
N LEU A 220 24.33 34.14 -20.95
CA LEU A 220 24.30 34.68 -22.31
C LEU A 220 23.17 34.05 -23.15
N LEU A 221 23.02 32.73 -23.10
CA LEU A 221 22.00 32.00 -23.85
C LEU A 221 20.58 32.37 -23.37
N GLN A 222 20.40 32.57 -22.06
CA GLN A 222 19.15 33.07 -21.49
C GLN A 222 18.84 34.50 -21.95
N TYR A 223 19.83 35.38 -22.01
CA TYR A 223 19.66 36.77 -22.47
C TYR A 223 19.28 36.81 -23.96
N ILE A 224 19.97 36.03 -24.79
CA ILE A 224 19.70 35.92 -26.24
C ILE A 224 18.30 35.33 -26.48
N SER A 225 17.89 34.33 -25.70
CA SER A 225 16.56 33.73 -25.81
C SER A 225 15.43 34.72 -25.50
N GLY A 226 15.63 35.61 -24.52
CA GLY A 226 14.68 36.69 -24.22
C GLY A 226 14.60 37.72 -25.35
N LEU A 227 15.72 38.03 -26.00
CA LEU A 227 15.80 39.00 -27.10
C LEU A 227 15.15 38.51 -28.40
N MET A 228 15.34 37.22 -28.73
CA MET A 228 14.90 36.63 -30.01
C MET A 228 13.46 36.07 -29.98
N ASN A 229 12.83 36.00 -28.80
CA ASN A 229 11.46 35.51 -28.61
C ASN A 229 11.17 34.18 -29.33
N PHE A 230 12.01 33.18 -29.11
CA PHE A 230 11.82 31.87 -29.71
C PHE A 230 10.56 31.20 -29.12
N GLN A 231 9.55 30.94 -29.94
CA GLN A 231 8.33 30.23 -29.53
C GLN A 231 8.45 28.74 -29.87
N GLY A 232 8.33 27.86 -28.86
CA GLY A 232 8.29 26.41 -29.07
C GLY A 232 8.45 25.58 -27.79
N ILE A 233 7.62 24.54 -27.64
CA ILE A 233 7.55 23.63 -26.47
C ILE A 233 8.91 22.97 -26.18
N MET A 234 9.71 22.67 -27.22
CA MET A 234 11.03 22.05 -27.08
C MET A 234 12.10 23.01 -26.54
N LEU A 235 12.03 24.31 -26.87
CA LEU A 235 13.01 25.29 -26.42
C LEU A 235 12.79 25.71 -24.96
N GLU A 236 11.52 25.81 -24.55
CA GLU A 236 11.13 26.05 -23.16
C GLU A 236 11.62 24.90 -22.26
N LYS A 237 11.46 23.64 -22.70
CA LYS A 237 11.96 22.44 -22.00
C LYS A 237 13.50 22.36 -21.95
N LEU A 238 14.20 22.92 -22.94
CA LEU A 238 15.66 23.03 -22.94
C LEU A 238 16.17 24.03 -21.87
N GLY A 239 15.29 24.86 -21.30
CA GLY A 239 15.59 25.84 -20.23
C GLY A 239 15.62 27.28 -20.67
N LEU A 240 15.37 27.52 -21.94
CA LEU A 240 15.41 28.83 -22.57
C LEU A 240 14.02 29.44 -22.50
N HIS A 241 13.73 30.07 -21.36
CA HIS A 241 12.45 30.75 -21.15
C HIS A 241 12.44 32.05 -21.97
N SER A 242 11.50 32.16 -22.91
CA SER A 242 11.24 33.38 -23.68
C SER A 242 10.23 34.26 -22.92
N GLY A 243 10.64 34.79 -21.76
CA GLY A 243 9.86 35.87 -21.14
C GLY A 243 10.05 37.14 -21.98
N VAL A 244 8.97 37.77 -22.45
CA VAL A 244 9.03 39.06 -23.13
C VAL A 244 8.82 40.18 -22.11
N GLY A 245 9.62 41.24 -22.19
CA GLY A 245 9.44 42.45 -21.37
C GLY A 245 9.87 42.30 -19.89
N PRO A 246 9.18 42.94 -18.93
CA PRO A 246 9.63 43.06 -17.54
C PRO A 246 9.71 41.74 -16.76
N ALA A 247 9.05 40.68 -17.26
CA ALA A 247 9.12 39.34 -16.68
C ALA A 247 10.50 38.68 -16.84
N ALA A 248 11.31 39.10 -17.83
CA ALA A 248 12.62 38.51 -18.08
C ALA A 248 13.75 39.06 -17.18
N PHE A 249 13.51 40.21 -16.54
CA PHE A 249 14.45 40.85 -15.62
C PHE A 249 14.71 40.00 -14.37
N TYR A 250 13.65 39.48 -13.73
CA TYR A 250 13.77 38.73 -12.47
C TYR A 250 14.57 37.42 -12.60
N PRO A 251 14.35 36.55 -13.61
CA PRO A 251 15.16 35.35 -13.79
C PRO A 251 16.64 35.64 -14.04
N LEU A 252 16.97 36.66 -14.83
CA LEU A 252 18.35 37.06 -15.12
C LEU A 252 19.04 37.64 -13.88
N LEU A 253 18.35 38.47 -13.11
CA LEU A 253 18.85 39.04 -11.85
C LEU A 253 19.16 37.96 -10.82
N ILE A 254 18.27 36.98 -10.66
CA ILE A 254 18.45 35.85 -9.74
C ILE A 254 19.64 34.99 -10.18
N LYS A 255 19.72 34.60 -11.46
CA LYS A 255 20.84 33.81 -12.01
C LYS A 255 22.19 34.53 -11.87
N MET A 256 22.23 35.83 -12.12
CA MET A 256 23.43 36.65 -11.90
C MET A 256 23.85 36.68 -10.43
N SER A 257 22.90 36.83 -9.52
CA SER A 257 23.18 36.83 -8.07
C SER A 257 23.75 35.48 -7.62
N LEU A 258 23.23 34.37 -8.15
CA LEU A 258 23.71 33.01 -7.87
C LEU A 258 25.06 32.70 -8.53
N SER A 259 25.52 33.50 -9.49
CA SER A 259 26.83 33.35 -10.10
C SER A 259 27.97 34.00 -9.30
N VAL A 260 27.66 34.97 -8.43
CA VAL A 260 28.66 35.72 -7.63
C VAL A 260 29.60 34.80 -6.81
N PRO A 261 29.10 33.74 -6.15
CA PRO A 261 29.97 32.80 -5.42
C PRO A 261 31.03 32.13 -6.30
N PHE A 262 30.74 31.91 -7.59
CA PHE A 262 31.70 31.31 -8.54
C PHE A 262 32.88 32.24 -8.82
N TYR A 263 32.61 33.53 -9.01
CA TYR A 263 33.64 34.55 -9.18
C TYR A 263 34.45 34.75 -7.88
N MET A 264 33.78 34.75 -6.72
CA MET A 264 34.43 34.92 -5.42
C MET A 264 35.33 33.74 -5.05
N MET A 265 34.91 32.51 -5.35
CA MET A 265 35.72 31.30 -5.16
C MET A 265 37.05 31.37 -5.94
N ARG A 266 37.01 31.83 -7.19
CA ARG A 266 38.24 31.98 -7.98
C ARG A 266 39.13 33.13 -7.46
N TYR A 267 38.52 34.24 -7.06
CA TYR A 267 39.22 35.41 -6.53
C TYR A 267 39.95 35.13 -5.22
N SER A 268 39.37 34.29 -4.35
CA SER A 268 39.95 33.92 -3.05
C SER A 268 41.11 32.93 -3.18
N ASP A 269 41.01 31.92 -4.06
CA ASP A 269 42.07 30.93 -4.26
C ASP A 269 43.34 31.53 -4.90
N GLY A 270 43.20 32.58 -5.73
CA GLY A 270 44.34 33.33 -6.29
C GLY A 270 45.17 34.08 -5.24
N ARG A 271 44.59 34.37 -4.06
CA ARG A 271 45.24 35.12 -2.97
C ARG A 271 46.32 34.32 -2.23
N TYR A 272 46.22 32.99 -2.24
CA TYR A 272 47.18 32.10 -1.57
C TYR A 272 48.39 31.71 -2.42
N LEU A 273 48.42 32.07 -3.71
CA LEU A 273 49.58 31.77 -4.57
C LEU A 273 50.74 32.75 -4.34
N GLU A 274 50.42 33.99 -3.93
CA GLU A 274 51.41 35.04 -3.61
C GLU A 274 51.90 35.00 -2.16
N ALA A 275 51.15 34.39 -1.25
CA ALA A 275 51.52 34.29 0.17
C ALA A 275 52.52 33.16 0.48
N LEU A 276 52.86 32.29 -0.48
CA LEU A 276 53.75 31.13 -0.25
C LEU A 276 55.24 31.44 -0.47
N SER A 277 55.61 32.70 -0.76
CA SER A 277 57.01 33.12 -0.92
C SER A 277 57.59 33.88 0.27
N THR A 278 56.82 34.10 1.33
CA THR A 278 57.27 34.82 2.52
C THR A 278 56.53 34.30 3.74
N PHE A 279 57.24 33.60 4.63
CA PHE A 279 57.18 33.70 6.10
C PHE A 279 57.65 32.38 6.74
N ASP A 280 58.93 32.38 7.13
CA ASP A 280 59.40 31.77 8.36
C ASP A 280 59.10 32.75 9.53
N ASP A 281 58.94 32.17 10.72
CA ASP A 281 59.02 32.74 12.07
C ASP A 281 57.83 33.49 12.73
N ILE A 282 57.25 32.77 13.72
CA ILE A 282 57.17 33.07 15.17
C ILE A 282 56.04 33.97 15.77
N GLU A 283 55.30 33.27 16.66
CA GLU A 283 54.72 33.59 17.99
C GLU A 283 53.49 34.49 18.28
N THR A 284 52.84 33.99 19.33
CA THR A 284 51.59 34.25 20.06
C THR A 284 51.49 35.56 20.85
N GLU A 285 50.29 36.15 20.96
CA GLU A 285 49.62 36.52 22.24
C GLU A 285 48.18 37.09 22.07
N ARG A 286 47.53 37.49 23.19
CA ARG A 286 46.12 37.23 23.62
C ARG A 286 45.22 38.47 23.87
N ILE A 287 43.87 38.26 23.80
CA ILE A 287 42.71 38.84 24.58
C ILE A 287 42.27 40.32 24.22
N PRO A 288 41.00 40.86 24.41
CA PRO A 288 39.72 40.45 25.07
C PRO A 288 38.38 40.67 24.26
N ASN A 289 37.24 40.53 24.99
CA ASN A 289 35.81 40.35 24.64
C ASN A 289 34.93 41.57 24.18
N ALA A 290 33.81 41.21 23.51
CA ALA A 290 32.41 41.75 23.51
C ALA A 290 32.05 43.08 22.79
N PRO A 291 30.76 43.38 22.44
CA PRO A 291 29.52 42.58 22.46
C PRO A 291 28.75 42.52 21.11
N ALA A 292 27.70 41.68 21.07
CA ALA A 292 26.76 41.50 19.96
C ALA A 292 25.79 42.68 19.80
N THR A 293 25.50 43.06 18.54
CA THR A 293 24.29 43.82 18.18
C THR A 293 23.55 43.12 17.03
N SER A 294 22.26 42.97 17.26
CA SER A 294 21.27 42.34 16.41
C SER A 294 21.08 43.13 15.12
N MET A 295 21.10 42.46 13.97
CA MET A 295 20.61 43.03 12.72
C MET A 295 19.48 42.17 12.15
N ARG A 296 18.29 42.73 12.30
CA ARG A 296 16.99 42.22 11.86
C ARG A 296 16.90 42.37 10.35
N TRP A 297 16.82 41.26 9.61
CA TRP A 297 16.53 41.30 8.18
C TRP A 297 15.03 41.59 7.95
N PRO A 298 14.65 42.50 7.04
CA PRO A 298 13.26 42.70 6.67
C PRO A 298 12.78 41.53 5.79
N PHE A 299 11.73 40.88 6.25
CA PHE A 299 10.94 39.90 5.52
C PHE A 299 10.25 40.60 4.34
N VAL A 300 10.59 40.25 3.10
CA VAL A 300 9.84 40.69 1.92
C VAL A 300 8.72 39.69 1.67
N THR A 301 7.51 40.07 2.06
CA THR A 301 6.27 39.35 1.81
C THR A 301 5.89 39.41 0.34
N ALA A 302 5.66 38.22 -0.23
CA ALA A 302 4.69 37.85 -1.24
C ALA A 302 3.87 38.96 -1.92
N THR A 303 3.97 39.06 -3.26
CA THR A 303 2.84 39.34 -4.16
C THR A 303 3.22 39.02 -5.62
N SER A 304 2.85 37.84 -6.11
CA SER A 304 2.37 37.62 -7.49
C SER A 304 1.76 36.22 -7.58
N LEU A 305 0.53 36.14 -7.08
CA LEU A 305 -0.37 35.00 -7.10
C LEU A 305 -0.88 34.79 -8.54
N GLU A 306 -0.08 34.15 -9.40
CA GLU A 306 -0.56 33.67 -10.71
C GLU A 306 0.29 32.50 -11.25
N SER A 307 0.65 31.55 -10.38
CA SER A 307 1.23 30.28 -10.83
C SER A 307 0.71 29.11 -9.99
N VAL A 308 -0.58 28.84 -10.15
CA VAL A 308 -1.31 27.80 -9.41
C VAL A 308 -0.77 26.39 -9.73
N ASN A 309 -0.15 26.17 -10.90
CA ASN A 309 0.54 24.91 -11.24
C ASN A 309 1.97 24.77 -10.68
N ARG A 310 2.57 25.84 -10.11
CA ARG A 310 3.93 25.76 -9.55
C ARG A 310 3.98 25.25 -8.12
N LEU A 311 2.88 25.33 -7.36
CA LEU A 311 2.87 24.97 -5.94
C LEU A 311 3.10 23.47 -5.72
N GLU A 312 2.63 22.64 -6.66
CA GLU A 312 2.80 21.19 -6.61
C GLU A 312 4.29 20.80 -6.55
N TRP A 313 5.14 21.46 -7.34
CA TRP A 313 6.56 21.12 -7.44
C TRP A 313 7.43 21.65 -6.28
N ILE A 314 6.92 22.58 -5.47
CA ILE A 314 7.68 23.15 -4.34
C ILE A 314 8.09 22.07 -3.34
N VAL A 315 7.18 21.13 -3.05
CA VAL A 315 7.39 20.07 -2.06
C VAL A 315 8.58 19.15 -2.43
N PRO A 316 8.64 18.56 -3.65
CA PRO A 316 9.83 17.86 -4.14
C PRO A 316 11.12 18.69 -4.10
N TYR A 317 11.06 19.99 -4.43
CA TYR A 317 12.25 20.84 -4.46
C TYR A 317 12.80 21.17 -3.07
N ILE A 318 11.94 21.41 -2.08
CA ILE A 318 12.35 21.61 -0.68
C ILE A 318 12.98 20.33 -0.11
N CYS A 319 12.36 19.18 -0.38
CA CYS A 319 12.91 17.87 -0.04
C CYS A 319 14.32 17.68 -0.64
N LEU A 320 14.47 17.97 -1.93
CA LEU A 320 15.74 17.83 -2.63
C LEU A 320 16.82 18.78 -2.08
N PHE A 321 16.48 20.04 -1.84
CA PHE A 321 17.38 21.05 -1.26
C PHE A 321 17.87 20.67 0.14
N THR A 322 16.96 20.17 0.98
CA THR A 322 17.28 19.79 2.37
C THR A 322 18.13 18.53 2.44
N CYS A 323 17.89 17.56 1.55
CA CYS A 323 18.76 16.39 1.36
C CYS A 323 20.18 16.79 0.96
N ILE A 324 20.30 17.72 0.02
CA ILE A 324 21.58 18.23 -0.46
C ILE A 324 22.32 18.93 0.67
N LEU A 325 21.64 19.83 1.37
CA LEU A 325 22.23 20.60 2.45
C LEU A 325 22.80 19.67 3.52
N TYR A 326 22.07 18.60 3.87
CA TYR A 326 22.55 17.58 4.81
C TYR A 326 23.78 16.83 4.30
N VAL A 327 23.77 16.30 3.08
CA VAL A 327 24.92 15.56 2.52
C VAL A 327 26.16 16.45 2.47
N CYS A 328 25.99 17.71 2.05
CA CYS A 328 27.06 18.70 2.06
C CYS A 328 27.58 18.95 3.48
N LEU A 329 26.70 19.17 4.47
CA LEU A 329 27.10 19.43 5.86
C LEU A 329 27.75 18.20 6.51
N HIS A 330 27.23 17.00 6.29
CA HIS A 330 27.79 15.75 6.82
C HIS A 330 29.16 15.43 6.21
N TYR A 331 29.28 15.54 4.88
CA TYR A 331 30.57 15.37 4.20
C TYR A 331 31.61 16.39 4.70
N MET A 332 31.19 17.63 4.95
CA MET A 332 32.06 18.67 5.50
C MET A 332 32.43 18.41 6.97
N TYR A 333 31.50 17.96 7.81
CA TYR A 333 31.79 17.56 9.18
C TYR A 333 32.83 16.43 9.23
N VAL A 334 32.67 15.39 8.41
CA VAL A 334 33.63 14.29 8.29
C VAL A 334 35.00 14.80 7.81
N LEU A 335 35.04 15.72 6.84
CA LEU A 335 36.28 16.32 6.36
C LEU A 335 36.99 17.18 7.42
N ILE A 336 36.25 17.94 8.23
CA ILE A 336 36.79 18.90 9.20
C ILE A 336 37.23 18.22 10.50
N HIS A 337 36.45 17.24 10.98
CA HIS A 337 36.67 16.57 12.27
C HIS A 337 37.18 15.12 12.15
N GLY A 338 37.42 14.64 10.94
CA GLY A 338 38.08 13.36 10.72
C GLY A 338 39.57 13.45 11.07
N ASP A 339 40.05 12.51 11.90
CA ASP A 339 41.48 12.34 12.15
C ASP A 339 42.15 11.70 10.92
N TRP A 340 42.51 12.55 9.95
CA TRP A 340 43.18 12.13 8.72
C TRP A 340 44.69 11.98 8.97
N LEU A 341 45.12 10.77 9.37
CA LEU A 341 46.52 10.39 9.23
C LEU A 341 46.92 10.51 7.76
N VAL A 342 48.06 11.15 7.49
CA VAL A 342 48.61 11.39 6.14
C VAL A 342 48.54 10.08 5.33
N LEU A 343 47.57 10.02 4.41
CA LEU A 343 47.33 8.83 3.60
C LEU A 343 48.48 8.67 2.60
N SER A 344 49.27 7.61 2.72
CA SER A 344 50.18 7.20 1.64
C SER A 344 49.37 6.61 0.47
N ASN A 345 49.90 6.70 -0.75
CA ASN A 345 49.22 6.28 -2.00
C ASN A 345 48.69 4.83 -2.02
N TYR A 346 49.06 3.98 -1.05
CA TYR A 346 48.73 2.56 -1.00
C TYR A 346 47.75 2.16 0.12
N GLN A 347 47.21 3.11 0.90
CA GLN A 347 46.37 2.81 2.08
C GLN A 347 44.85 2.99 1.89
N TRP A 348 44.36 3.03 0.64
CA TRP A 348 42.94 3.22 0.31
C TRP A 348 41.98 2.15 0.88
N PHE A 349 42.49 0.98 1.30
CA PHE A 349 41.71 -0.12 1.88
C PHE A 349 41.86 -0.28 3.40
N SER A 350 42.46 0.71 4.07
CA SER A 350 42.61 0.74 5.54
C SER A 350 41.26 0.87 6.25
N SER A 351 41.17 0.37 7.50
CA SER A 351 40.02 0.57 8.39
C SER A 351 39.70 2.04 8.63
N ALA A 352 40.68 2.94 8.50
CA ALA A 352 40.52 4.39 8.59
C ALA A 352 39.76 5.00 7.40
N VAL A 353 39.73 4.35 6.23
CA VAL A 353 39.09 4.83 4.99
C VAL A 353 37.66 4.26 4.83
N ARG A 354 37.31 3.22 5.62
CA ARG A 354 35.98 2.60 5.63
C ARG A 354 34.83 3.59 5.92
N PRO A 355 34.93 4.56 6.85
CA PRO A 355 33.88 5.56 7.07
C PRO A 355 33.64 6.45 5.84
N LEU A 356 34.71 6.83 5.15
CA LEU A 356 34.66 7.62 3.91
C LEU A 356 34.01 6.82 2.77
N ILE A 357 34.38 5.55 2.59
CA ILE A 357 33.77 4.67 1.58
C ILE A 357 32.29 4.42 1.87
N SER A 358 31.90 4.23 3.14
CA SER A 358 30.48 4.10 3.51
C SER A 358 29.69 5.39 3.27
N ALA A 359 30.33 6.56 3.39
CA ALA A 359 29.71 7.85 3.11
C ALA A 359 29.57 8.13 1.59
N LEU A 360 30.33 7.45 0.72
CA LEU A 360 30.31 7.65 -0.74
C LEU A 360 29.10 7.02 -1.46
N TRP A 361 28.43 6.01 -0.88
CA TRP A 361 27.23 5.40 -1.49
C TRP A 361 25.98 6.29 -1.40
N LEU A 362 25.89 7.11 -0.35
CA LEU A 362 24.77 8.04 -0.12
C LEU A 362 24.62 9.08 -1.26
N PRO A 363 25.71 9.68 -1.79
CA PRO A 363 25.71 10.46 -3.03
C PRO A 363 25.17 9.73 -4.27
N PHE A 364 25.42 8.43 -4.44
CA PHE A 364 24.93 7.70 -5.62
C PHE A 364 23.42 7.46 -5.58
N CYS A 365 22.88 7.05 -4.43
CA CYS A 365 21.43 6.96 -4.22
C CYS A 365 20.75 8.33 -4.40
N PHE A 366 21.41 9.39 -3.94
CA PHE A 366 20.97 10.76 -4.10
C PHE A 366 20.97 11.22 -5.57
N MET A 367 21.98 10.88 -6.36
CA MET A 367 22.04 11.21 -7.80
C MET A 367 20.92 10.52 -8.57
N PHE A 368 20.61 9.26 -8.25
CA PHE A 368 19.48 8.56 -8.84
C PHE A 368 18.14 9.26 -8.54
N LEU A 369 17.94 9.71 -7.30
CA LEU A 369 16.73 10.41 -6.85
C LEU A 369 16.61 11.80 -7.48
N LEU A 370 17.72 12.55 -7.56
CA LEU A 370 17.80 13.84 -8.23
C LEU A 370 17.50 13.70 -9.73
N ILE A 371 18.10 12.70 -10.40
CA ILE A 371 17.82 12.41 -11.81
C ILE A 371 16.34 12.07 -12.01
N PHE A 372 15.76 11.23 -11.14
CA PHE A 372 14.37 10.81 -11.23
C PHE A 372 13.38 11.99 -11.07
N VAL A 373 13.57 12.83 -10.04
CA VAL A 373 12.72 14.01 -9.80
C VAL A 373 12.86 15.04 -10.92
N TYR A 374 14.08 15.25 -11.41
CA TYR A 374 14.36 16.23 -12.47
C TYR A 374 13.82 15.78 -13.83
N MET A 375 13.98 14.50 -14.18
CA MET A 375 13.39 13.88 -15.37
C MET A 375 11.87 13.98 -15.39
N LYS A 376 11.25 13.90 -14.22
CA LYS A 376 9.79 13.96 -14.06
C LYS A 376 9.24 15.39 -14.24
N SER A 377 9.95 16.43 -13.79
CA SER A 377 9.55 17.83 -14.03
C SER A 377 9.50 18.20 -15.53
N LEU A 378 10.11 17.38 -16.41
CA LEU A 378 10.22 17.62 -17.86
C LEU A 378 9.16 16.84 -18.70
N ASP A 379 8.19 16.22 -18.03
CA ASP A 379 6.85 15.83 -18.52
C ASP A 379 6.76 14.87 -19.74
N THR A 380 7.82 14.14 -20.10
CA THR A 380 7.82 13.30 -21.33
C THR A 380 8.15 11.82 -21.15
N SER A 381 8.68 11.39 -20.00
CA SER A 381 9.18 10.01 -19.84
C SER A 381 8.25 9.08 -19.02
N VAL A 382 7.28 9.62 -18.29
CA VAL A 382 6.49 8.86 -17.29
C VAL A 382 5.05 8.58 -17.72
N ASP A 383 4.57 9.11 -18.86
CA ASP A 383 3.32 8.65 -19.48
C ASP A 383 3.34 7.12 -19.75
N ILE A 384 4.54 6.54 -19.89
CA ILE A 384 4.75 5.09 -19.99
C ILE A 384 4.40 4.36 -18.68
N LEU A 385 4.72 4.95 -17.51
CA LEU A 385 4.36 4.37 -16.20
C LEU A 385 2.88 4.60 -15.87
N LYS A 386 2.33 5.76 -16.25
CA LYS A 386 0.90 6.11 -16.09
C LYS A 386 -0.01 5.24 -16.97
N ARG A 387 0.51 4.73 -18.10
CA ARG A 387 -0.16 3.77 -18.99
C ARG A 387 -0.01 2.31 -18.56
N SER A 388 0.64 2.04 -17.42
CA SER A 388 0.71 0.68 -16.87
C SER A 388 -0.71 0.13 -16.67
N THR A 389 -0.97 -1.04 -17.28
CA THR A 389 -2.23 -1.80 -17.13
C THR A 389 -2.29 -2.55 -15.80
N SER A 390 -1.23 -2.50 -14.99
CA SER A 390 -1.17 -3.17 -13.70
C SER A 390 -2.21 -2.58 -12.74
N VAL A 391 -3.11 -3.44 -12.27
CA VAL A 391 -4.10 -3.14 -11.24
C VAL A 391 -3.43 -2.58 -9.99
N PHE A 392 -2.22 -3.06 -9.65
CA PHE A 392 -1.46 -2.62 -8.48
C PHE A 392 -1.05 -1.13 -8.54
N VAL A 393 -0.61 -0.64 -9.71
CA VAL A 393 -0.21 0.77 -9.85
C VAL A 393 -1.43 1.68 -9.74
N ARG A 394 -2.58 1.26 -10.28
CA ARG A 394 -3.83 2.02 -10.21
C ARG A 394 -4.42 2.04 -8.80
N THR A 395 -4.40 0.91 -8.08
CA THR A 395 -4.85 0.87 -6.69
C THR A 395 -3.93 1.72 -5.80
N LEU A 396 -2.61 1.62 -5.99
CA LEU A 396 -1.64 2.44 -5.28
C LEU A 396 -1.79 3.94 -5.57
N ALA A 397 -2.13 4.32 -6.82
CA ALA A 397 -2.41 5.70 -7.18
C ALA A 397 -3.64 6.27 -6.46
N THR A 398 -4.68 5.45 -6.28
CA THR A 398 -5.90 5.86 -5.57
C THR A 398 -5.75 5.94 -4.05
N SER A 399 -4.86 5.13 -3.46
CA SER A 399 -4.62 5.08 -2.01
C SER A 399 -3.31 5.76 -1.59
N TYR A 400 -2.69 6.53 -2.47
CA TYR A 400 -1.37 7.10 -2.18
C TYR A 400 -1.38 8.08 -1.00
N ASP A 401 -2.45 8.89 -0.86
CA ASP A 401 -2.61 9.80 0.28
C ASP A 401 -2.78 9.03 1.61
N THR A 402 -3.35 7.83 1.58
CA THR A 402 -3.49 6.98 2.77
C THR A 402 -2.13 6.36 3.15
N LEU A 403 -1.32 5.99 2.16
CA LEU A 403 0.06 5.54 2.37
C LEU A 403 0.91 6.63 3.04
N ILE A 404 0.79 7.89 2.60
CA ILE A 404 1.47 9.03 3.23
C ILE A 404 1.02 9.18 4.69
N ALA A 405 -0.29 9.16 4.94
CA ALA A 405 -0.83 9.35 6.28
C ALA A 405 -0.38 8.25 7.25
N VAL A 406 -0.45 6.98 6.85
CA VAL A 406 0.01 5.84 7.66
C VAL A 406 1.52 5.90 7.89
N SER A 407 2.31 6.23 6.86
CA SER A 407 3.77 6.34 7.00
C SER A 407 4.18 7.43 8.00
N LEU A 408 3.53 8.60 7.95
CA LEU A 408 3.75 9.68 8.91
C LEU A 408 3.36 9.28 10.34
N CYS A 409 2.24 8.57 10.51
CA CYS A 409 1.83 8.04 11.80
C CYS A 409 2.84 7.03 12.36
N CYS A 410 3.31 6.08 11.54
CA CYS A 410 4.35 5.13 11.94
C CYS A 410 5.61 5.86 12.44
N PHE A 411 6.06 6.89 11.72
CA PHE A 411 7.21 7.69 12.14
C PHE A 411 6.98 8.42 13.47
N ALA A 412 5.83 9.10 13.62
CA ALA A 412 5.47 9.78 14.85
C ALA A 412 5.44 8.81 16.05
N ARG A 413 4.99 7.56 15.83
CA ARG A 413 4.92 6.54 16.89
C ARG A 413 6.27 5.97 17.29
N TYR A 414 7.13 5.62 16.33
CA TYR A 414 8.46 5.09 16.62
C TYR A 414 9.37 6.14 17.27
N ASN A 415 9.08 7.42 17.03
CA ASN A 415 9.84 8.57 17.53
C ASN A 415 8.93 9.56 18.25
N PRO A 416 8.40 9.20 19.45
CA PRO A 416 7.50 10.06 20.19
C PRO A 416 8.22 11.38 20.52
N SER A 417 7.65 12.47 20.02
CA SER A 417 8.19 13.81 20.15
C SER A 417 7.10 14.87 19.96
N ILE A 418 7.39 16.12 20.33
CA ILE A 418 6.50 17.24 20.00
C ILE A 418 6.37 17.39 18.48
N ALA A 419 7.47 17.29 17.73
CA ALA A 419 7.39 17.31 16.27
C ALA A 419 6.48 16.17 15.74
N GLY A 420 6.56 14.99 16.35
CA GLY A 420 5.71 13.84 16.01
C GLY A 420 4.20 14.08 16.19
N ILE A 421 3.74 14.81 17.22
CA ILE A 421 2.29 15.08 17.38
C ILE A 421 1.78 16.00 16.27
N VAL A 422 2.59 16.99 15.89
CA VAL A 422 2.26 17.90 14.78
C VAL A 422 2.22 17.12 13.46
N LEU A 423 3.16 16.19 13.24
CA LEU A 423 3.16 15.30 12.07
C LEU A 423 1.93 14.37 12.06
N LEU A 424 1.51 13.85 13.21
CA LEU A 424 0.29 13.05 13.34
C LEU A 424 -0.95 13.86 12.95
N MET A 425 -1.09 15.09 13.43
CA MET A 425 -2.21 15.97 13.05
C MET A 425 -2.19 16.37 11.57
N LEU A 426 -1.00 16.61 11.01
CA LEU A 426 -0.82 16.85 9.58
C LEU A 426 -1.18 15.61 8.76
N SER A 427 -0.86 14.39 9.24
CA SER A 427 -1.22 13.14 8.57
C SER A 427 -2.74 12.96 8.41
N LEU A 428 -3.51 13.28 9.46
CA LEU A 428 -4.97 13.29 9.42
C LEU A 428 -5.51 14.36 8.46
N THR A 429 -4.88 15.54 8.48
CA THR A 429 -5.25 16.64 7.57
C THR A 429 -5.01 16.28 6.10
N ILE A 430 -3.89 15.63 5.79
CA ILE A 430 -3.55 15.13 4.45
C ILE A 430 -4.59 14.11 3.98
N PHE A 431 -5.03 13.22 4.86
CA PHE A 431 -6.01 12.20 4.54
C PHE A 431 -7.43 12.76 4.31
N ILE A 432 -7.86 13.72 5.13
CA ILE A 432 -9.22 14.27 5.08
C ILE A 432 -9.39 15.28 3.93
N THR A 433 -8.37 16.10 3.70
CA THR A 433 -8.46 17.20 2.73
C THR A 433 -8.04 16.74 1.34
N THR A 434 -8.69 17.29 0.32
CA THR A 434 -8.36 17.05 -1.10
C THR A 434 -7.99 18.36 -1.80
N GLY A 435 -7.30 18.27 -2.93
CA GLY A 435 -6.83 19.44 -3.69
C GLY A 435 -5.81 20.31 -2.93
N GLN A 436 -6.01 21.63 -2.97
CA GLN A 436 -5.04 22.62 -2.48
C GLN A 436 -4.74 22.51 -0.97
N ARG A 437 -5.73 22.19 -0.14
CA ARG A 437 -5.53 22.05 1.31
C ARG A 437 -4.61 20.89 1.66
N CYS A 438 -4.70 19.79 0.90
CA CYS A 438 -3.82 18.64 1.03
C CYS A 438 -2.39 19.00 0.63
N THR A 439 -2.21 19.76 -0.47
CA THR A 439 -0.88 20.23 -0.90
C THR A 439 -0.23 21.13 0.15
N LEU A 440 -1.00 21.98 0.82
CA LEU A 440 -0.49 22.84 1.89
C LEU A 440 -0.10 22.03 3.13
N ALA A 441 -0.88 21.01 3.49
CA ALA A 441 -0.57 20.11 4.59
C ALA A 441 0.69 19.27 4.30
N CYS A 442 0.87 18.78 3.07
CA CYS A 442 2.08 18.10 2.62
C CYS A 442 3.30 19.04 2.67
N LEU A 443 3.14 20.30 2.23
CA LEU A 443 4.20 21.32 2.33
C LEU A 443 4.60 21.54 3.79
N ALA A 444 3.64 21.74 4.69
CA ALA A 444 3.90 21.91 6.11
C ALA A 444 4.62 20.68 6.72
N ALA A 445 4.21 19.46 6.36
CA ALA A 445 4.85 18.24 6.81
C ALA A 445 6.30 18.12 6.30
N THR A 446 6.55 18.43 5.03
CA THR A 446 7.92 18.41 4.47
C THR A 446 8.83 19.46 5.09
N LEU A 447 8.32 20.68 5.34
CA LEU A 447 9.07 21.71 6.05
C LEU A 447 9.42 21.24 7.46
N LEU A 448 8.46 20.70 8.21
CA LEU A 448 8.68 20.20 9.57
C LEU A 448 9.72 19.06 9.60
N LEU A 449 9.59 18.07 8.71
CA LEU A 449 10.55 16.96 8.59
C LEU A 449 11.95 17.47 8.22
N SER A 450 12.05 18.46 7.33
CA SER A 450 13.34 19.02 6.92
C SER A 450 14.02 19.80 8.05
N VAL A 451 13.26 20.56 8.83
CA VAL A 451 13.76 21.27 10.02
C VAL A 451 14.20 20.27 11.07
N GLN A 452 13.38 19.25 11.34
CA GLN A 452 13.72 18.18 12.28
C GLN A 452 15.02 17.48 11.89
N TRP A 453 15.21 17.20 10.60
CA TRP A 453 16.42 16.56 10.10
C TRP A 453 17.66 17.43 10.24
N LEU A 454 17.57 18.72 9.86
CA LEU A 454 18.67 19.66 9.98
C LEU A 454 19.07 19.89 11.44
N MET A 455 18.09 20.08 12.33
CA MET A 455 18.33 20.27 13.75
C MET A 455 18.90 19.00 14.42
N SER A 456 18.51 17.81 13.96
CA SER A 456 19.11 16.54 14.41
C SER A 456 20.59 16.43 14.04
N PHE A 457 20.99 16.95 12.87
CA PHE A 457 22.40 17.00 12.48
C PHE A 457 23.19 18.02 13.30
N VAL A 458 22.62 19.21 13.50
CA VAL A 458 23.20 20.29 14.30
C VAL A 458 23.45 19.81 15.73
N THR A 459 22.44 19.26 16.40
CA THR A 459 22.55 18.74 17.78
C THR A 459 23.61 17.65 17.93
N TYR A 460 23.79 16.80 16.92
CA TYR A 460 24.87 15.82 16.87
C TYR A 460 26.25 16.47 16.73
N SER A 461 26.41 17.39 15.78
CA SER A 461 27.69 18.05 15.48
C SER A 461 28.21 18.87 16.66
N PHE A 462 27.31 19.45 17.46
CA PHE A 462 27.64 20.25 18.64
C PHE A 462 27.93 19.43 19.91
N HIS A 463 27.84 18.09 19.88
CA HIS A 463 28.08 17.21 21.03
C HIS A 463 27.41 17.70 22.34
N LEU A 464 26.08 17.88 22.31
CA LEU A 464 25.33 18.33 23.48
C LEU A 464 25.57 17.39 24.69
N PRO A 465 25.87 17.93 25.89
CA PRO A 465 26.10 17.13 27.09
C PRO A 465 24.83 16.40 27.55
N THR A 466 24.99 15.19 28.08
CA THR A 466 23.94 14.41 28.74
C THR A 466 24.02 14.64 30.25
N TYR A 467 23.05 15.36 30.83
CA TYR A 467 22.96 15.57 32.27
C TYR A 467 22.08 14.52 32.93
N ILE A 468 22.49 14.05 34.12
CA ILE A 468 21.68 13.19 35.00
C ILE A 468 21.20 14.09 36.13
N TYR A 469 19.89 14.32 36.22
CA TYR A 469 19.29 15.20 37.23
C TYR A 469 19.09 14.46 38.56
N PRO A 470 19.43 15.06 39.72
CA PRO A 470 19.22 14.45 41.03
C PRO A 470 17.75 14.50 41.46
N GLN A 471 17.30 13.49 42.21
CA GLN A 471 15.89 13.31 42.66
C GLN A 471 15.32 14.50 43.45
N ASN A 472 16.16 15.33 44.09
CA ASN A 472 15.69 16.37 45.00
C ASN A 472 15.53 17.77 44.37
N CYS A 473 15.75 17.94 43.06
CA CYS A 473 15.48 19.16 42.29
C CYS A 473 15.70 20.50 43.03
N THR A 474 16.85 20.66 43.69
CA THR A 474 17.15 21.81 44.56
C THR A 474 17.95 22.93 43.90
N SER A 475 18.27 22.85 42.60
CA SER A 475 19.13 23.84 41.92
C SER A 475 18.52 24.42 40.64
N GLY A 476 18.20 25.72 40.69
CA GLY A 476 18.20 26.68 39.56
C GLY A 476 17.11 26.54 38.49
N HIS A 477 16.26 27.56 38.33
CA HIS A 477 15.21 27.68 37.30
C HIS A 477 15.71 27.87 35.84
N GLU A 478 16.93 27.45 35.52
CA GLU A 478 17.47 27.59 34.16
C GLU A 478 17.23 26.29 33.36
N VAL A 479 16.38 26.38 32.33
CA VAL A 479 16.14 25.28 31.39
C VAL A 479 17.38 25.10 30.51
N ILE A 480 18.24 24.15 30.87
CA ILE A 480 19.42 23.79 30.08
C ILE A 480 18.97 22.86 28.95
N ILE A 481 19.30 23.21 27.70
CA ILE A 481 19.05 22.34 26.53
C ILE A 481 20.10 21.23 26.54
N ASP A 482 19.74 20.06 27.05
CA ASP A 482 20.55 18.85 27.05
C ASP A 482 20.18 17.93 25.87
N HIS A 483 20.95 16.85 25.69
CA HIS A 483 20.66 15.85 24.67
C HIS A 483 19.25 15.23 24.79
N ASN A 484 18.74 15.04 26.02
CA ASN A 484 17.44 14.41 26.26
C ASN A 484 16.27 15.34 25.91
N ILE A 485 16.39 16.64 26.17
CA ILE A 485 15.43 17.67 25.73
C ILE A 485 15.41 17.77 24.22
N ALA A 486 16.58 17.80 23.58
CA ALA A 486 16.66 17.80 22.12
C ALA A 486 15.93 16.57 21.54
N LYS A 487 16.10 15.40 22.16
CA LYS A 487 15.38 14.17 21.80
C LYS A 487 13.87 14.27 22.04
N TRP A 488 13.41 14.88 23.13
CA TRP A 488 11.98 15.10 23.44
C TRP A 488 11.29 16.05 22.44
N PHE A 489 12.00 17.07 21.97
CA PHE A 489 11.54 17.91 20.85
C PHE A 489 11.48 17.14 19.52
N GLY A 490 12.24 16.06 19.38
CA GLY A 490 12.29 15.19 18.19
C GLY A 490 13.60 15.28 17.40
N PHE A 491 14.65 15.84 17.97
CA PHE A 491 15.96 15.93 17.32
C PHE A 491 16.83 14.72 17.70
N SER A 492 17.02 13.79 16.78
CA SER A 492 17.83 12.59 17.00
C SER A 492 18.43 12.04 15.71
N LEU A 493 19.70 11.62 15.77
CA LEU A 493 20.42 11.09 14.61
C LEU A 493 19.86 9.74 14.11
N ASN A 494 19.25 8.94 14.99
CA ASN A 494 18.68 7.63 14.65
C ASN A 494 17.49 7.72 13.69
N GLN A 495 16.92 8.92 13.52
CA GLN A 495 15.69 9.17 12.75
C GLN A 495 15.98 9.63 11.31
N THR A 496 17.25 9.79 10.95
CA THR A 496 17.70 10.31 9.65
C THR A 496 17.15 9.50 8.47
N TRP A 497 17.31 8.17 8.49
CA TRP A 497 16.81 7.29 7.44
C TRP A 497 15.28 7.31 7.29
N PRO A 498 14.48 7.14 8.36
CA PRO A 498 13.04 7.28 8.28
C PRO A 498 12.58 8.64 7.73
N VAL A 499 13.23 9.74 8.10
CA VAL A 499 12.88 11.07 7.59
C VAL A 499 13.15 11.19 6.09
N ILE A 500 14.28 10.67 5.58
CA ILE A 500 14.57 10.65 4.14
C ILE A 500 13.51 9.84 3.38
N VAL A 501 13.16 8.65 3.89
CA VAL A 501 12.14 7.79 3.27
C VAL A 501 10.79 8.50 3.23
N LEU A 502 10.39 9.20 4.30
CA LEU A 502 9.16 9.98 4.32
C LEU A 502 9.17 11.15 3.34
N LEU A 503 10.27 11.90 3.31
CA LEU A 503 10.45 13.01 2.37
C LEU A 503 10.38 12.51 0.91
N LEU A 504 10.94 11.34 0.61
CA LEU A 504 10.78 10.67 -0.68
C LEU A 504 9.31 10.31 -0.95
N ILE A 505 8.63 9.62 -0.02
CA ILE A 505 7.23 9.20 -0.17
C ILE A 505 6.32 10.41 -0.45
N ILE A 506 6.49 11.51 0.29
CA ILE A 506 5.71 12.74 0.09
C ILE A 506 6.06 13.40 -1.25
N SER A 507 7.34 13.45 -1.64
CA SER A 507 7.76 14.02 -2.94
C SER A 507 7.15 13.27 -4.13
N MET A 508 6.91 11.96 -3.98
CA MET A 508 6.33 11.09 -4.99
C MET A 508 4.82 11.26 -5.12
N ARG A 509 4.14 12.00 -4.22
CA ARG A 509 2.69 12.24 -4.25
C ARG A 509 2.21 12.76 -5.59
N ASN A 510 2.87 13.76 -6.18
CA ASN A 510 2.41 14.32 -7.47
C ASN A 510 2.65 13.37 -8.66
N ALA A 511 3.41 12.28 -8.49
CA ALA A 511 3.54 11.23 -9.51
C ALA A 511 2.47 10.17 -9.31
N LEU A 512 2.37 9.77 -8.04
CA LEU A 512 1.56 8.69 -7.49
C LEU A 512 0.06 8.97 -7.60
N SER A 513 -0.32 10.13 -7.07
CA SER A 513 -1.68 10.48 -6.74
C SER A 513 -2.43 10.93 -7.99
N GLU A 514 -3.48 10.19 -8.35
CA GLU A 514 -4.43 10.59 -9.39
C GLU A 514 -5.72 11.08 -8.73
N GLU A 515 -6.13 12.32 -9.01
CA GLU A 515 -7.44 12.84 -8.56
C GLU A 515 -8.55 12.09 -9.30
N ARG A 516 -8.99 10.99 -8.69
CA ARG A 516 -10.17 10.19 -9.05
C ARG A 516 -10.00 9.46 -10.40
N SER A 517 -9.39 8.27 -10.34
CA SER A 517 -9.17 7.41 -11.51
C SER A 517 -10.45 7.22 -12.34
N LYS A 518 -10.45 7.63 -13.60
CA LYS A 518 -11.52 7.32 -14.58
C LYS A 518 -11.86 5.83 -14.63
N TRP A 519 -10.88 4.98 -14.32
CA TRP A 519 -10.99 3.52 -14.25
C TRP A 519 -12.05 2.98 -13.28
N LEU A 520 -12.34 3.67 -12.16
CA LEU A 520 -13.38 3.27 -11.19
C LEU A 520 -14.73 3.94 -11.48
N ILE A 521 -14.79 4.93 -12.37
CA ILE A 521 -15.99 5.76 -12.57
C ILE A 521 -17.06 5.00 -13.36
N GLU A 522 -16.68 4.12 -14.27
CA GLU A 522 -17.62 3.49 -15.24
C GLU A 522 -18.48 2.33 -14.68
N VAL A 523 -18.16 1.75 -13.51
CA VAL A 523 -18.85 0.55 -13.03
C VAL A 523 -20.12 0.89 -12.23
N GLN A 524 -21.26 0.41 -12.72
CA GLN A 524 -22.58 0.47 -12.08
C GLN A 524 -22.92 -0.82 -11.32
N ARG A 525 -24.01 -0.82 -10.55
CA ARG A 525 -24.45 -1.98 -9.75
C ARG A 525 -24.94 -3.15 -10.61
N SER A 526 -25.51 -2.88 -11.78
CA SER A 526 -25.94 -3.89 -12.77
C SER A 526 -24.77 -4.73 -13.28
N ASP A 527 -23.65 -4.07 -13.56
CA ASP A 527 -22.46 -4.69 -14.16
C ASP A 527 -21.82 -5.72 -13.22
N ALA A 528 -22.09 -5.60 -11.91
CA ALA A 528 -21.60 -6.54 -10.90
C ALA A 528 -22.27 -7.93 -10.99
N GLU A 529 -23.38 -8.07 -11.71
CA GLU A 529 -24.10 -9.35 -11.85
C GLU A 529 -23.74 -10.10 -13.13
N GLU A 530 -23.03 -9.47 -14.07
CA GLU A 530 -22.66 -10.06 -15.35
C GLU A 530 -21.41 -10.96 -15.23
N ASP A 531 -20.31 -10.43 -14.68
CA ASP A 531 -19.00 -11.08 -14.65
C ASP A 531 -18.26 -10.95 -13.31
N VAL A 532 -17.47 -11.96 -12.94
CA VAL A 532 -16.62 -11.95 -11.73
C VAL A 532 -15.63 -10.76 -11.75
N THR A 533 -15.10 -10.40 -12.91
CA THR A 533 -14.18 -9.25 -13.05
C THR A 533 -14.89 -7.92 -12.80
N SER A 534 -16.14 -7.79 -13.22
CA SER A 534 -16.95 -6.59 -13.03
C SER A 534 -17.43 -6.49 -11.58
N LEU A 535 -17.78 -7.63 -10.96
CA LEU A 535 -18.02 -7.74 -9.52
C LEU A 535 -16.80 -7.30 -8.69
N LEU A 536 -15.60 -7.76 -9.03
CA LEU A 536 -14.38 -7.40 -8.29
C LEU A 536 -14.06 -5.91 -8.42
N LYS A 537 -14.30 -5.30 -9.59
CA LYS A 537 -14.19 -3.85 -9.79
C LYS A 537 -15.23 -3.09 -8.96
N PHE A 538 -16.49 -3.53 -8.96
CA PHE A 538 -17.57 -2.92 -8.17
C PHE A 538 -17.26 -3.00 -6.67
N LEU A 539 -16.84 -4.16 -6.17
CA LEU A 539 -16.43 -4.35 -4.79
C LEU A 539 -15.23 -3.46 -4.45
N SER A 540 -14.20 -3.39 -5.31
CA SER A 540 -13.06 -2.50 -5.09
C SER A 540 -13.44 -1.02 -4.98
N LYS A 541 -14.50 -0.59 -5.66
CA LYS A 541 -15.04 0.78 -5.59
C LYS A 541 -15.86 1.02 -4.32
N ASN A 542 -16.77 0.10 -4.01
CA ASN A 542 -17.86 0.29 -3.05
C ASN A 542 -17.75 -0.58 -1.78
N TRP A 543 -16.60 -1.22 -1.52
CA TRP A 543 -16.45 -2.12 -0.37
C TRP A 543 -16.77 -1.43 0.96
N MET A 544 -16.29 -0.19 1.18
CA MET A 544 -16.56 0.54 2.42
C MET A 544 -18.04 0.94 2.50
N TYR A 545 -18.64 1.35 1.38
CA TYR A 545 -20.06 1.64 1.33
C TYR A 545 -20.93 0.43 1.71
N LYS A 546 -20.55 -0.78 1.28
CA LYS A 546 -21.31 -2.01 1.52
C LYS A 546 -21.02 -2.71 2.86
N PHE A 547 -19.78 -2.66 3.36
CA PHE A 547 -19.30 -3.45 4.52
C PHE A 547 -18.61 -2.61 5.61
N GLY A 548 -18.65 -1.28 5.54
CA GLY A 548 -17.79 -0.44 6.37
C GLY A 548 -18.10 -0.46 7.86
N VAL A 549 -19.37 -0.56 8.27
CA VAL A 549 -19.74 -0.67 9.69
C VAL A 549 -19.26 -2.01 10.26
N GLU A 550 -19.40 -3.09 9.49
CA GLU A 550 -18.93 -4.43 9.84
C GLU A 550 -17.41 -4.47 9.99
N VAL A 551 -16.67 -3.91 9.02
CA VAL A 551 -15.20 -3.83 9.06
C VAL A 551 -14.73 -2.99 10.26
N CYS A 552 -15.33 -1.82 10.50
CA CYS A 552 -15.00 -0.99 11.67
C CYS A 552 -15.29 -1.73 12.99
N SER A 553 -16.39 -2.48 13.06
CA SER A 553 -16.74 -3.27 14.25
C SER A 553 -15.77 -4.43 14.50
N ILE A 554 -15.33 -5.12 13.43
CA ILE A 554 -14.35 -6.21 13.52
C ILE A 554 -12.99 -5.67 14.01
N VAL A 555 -12.49 -4.60 13.40
CA VAL A 555 -11.22 -3.98 13.80
C VAL A 555 -11.34 -3.41 15.22
N GLY A 556 -12.48 -2.83 15.59
CA GLY A 556 -12.77 -2.36 16.95
C GLY A 556 -12.75 -3.49 18.00
N VAL A 557 -13.27 -4.67 17.70
CA VAL A 557 -13.19 -5.84 18.61
C VAL A 557 -11.78 -6.41 18.69
N ILE A 558 -11.04 -6.43 17.57
CA ILE A 558 -9.62 -6.82 17.57
C ILE A 558 -8.82 -5.89 18.49
N LEU A 559 -9.04 -4.57 18.36
CA LEU A 559 -8.42 -3.56 19.22
C LEU A 559 -8.83 -3.72 20.67
N ALA A 560 -10.12 -3.97 20.95
CA ALA A 560 -10.59 -4.25 22.31
C ALA A 560 -9.90 -5.47 22.95
N CYS A 561 -9.51 -6.48 22.15
CA CYS A 561 -8.79 -7.66 22.65
C CYS A 561 -7.27 -7.46 22.76
N CYS A 562 -6.71 -6.50 22.02
CA CYS A 562 -5.27 -6.20 22.04
C CYS A 562 -4.92 -5.15 23.10
N HIS A 563 -5.81 -4.18 23.30
CA HIS A 563 -5.70 -3.18 24.36
C HIS A 563 -6.01 -3.83 25.70
N HIS A 564 -5.01 -3.88 26.58
CA HIS A 564 -5.18 -4.35 27.96
C HIS A 564 -5.56 -3.21 28.92
N ASP A 565 -6.05 -2.09 28.38
CA ASP A 565 -6.23 -0.82 29.09
C ASP A 565 -7.67 -0.31 28.95
N ILE A 566 -8.00 0.80 29.62
CA ILE A 566 -9.35 1.40 29.61
C ILE A 566 -9.91 1.66 28.19
N PHE A 567 -9.03 1.91 27.21
CA PHE A 567 -9.43 2.12 25.81
C PHE A 567 -9.97 0.84 25.14
N GLY A 568 -9.49 -0.34 25.55
CA GLY A 568 -10.04 -1.61 25.08
C GLY A 568 -11.50 -1.78 25.48
N LEU A 569 -11.84 -1.44 26.72
CA LEU A 569 -13.23 -1.41 27.21
C LEU A 569 -14.08 -0.39 26.46
N TYR A 570 -13.53 0.81 26.17
CA TYR A 570 -14.20 1.82 25.35
C TYR A 570 -14.60 1.26 23.97
N PHE A 571 -13.67 0.65 23.24
CA PHE A 571 -13.95 0.08 21.91
C PHE A 571 -15.03 -1.00 21.99
N LEU A 572 -14.99 -1.85 23.02
CA LEU A 572 -15.99 -2.89 23.19
C LEU A 572 -17.39 -2.33 23.46
N VAL A 573 -17.52 -1.32 24.33
CA VAL A 573 -18.79 -0.66 24.64
C VAL A 573 -19.36 0.00 23.38
N VAL A 574 -18.52 0.71 22.62
CA VAL A 574 -18.95 1.36 21.39
C VAL A 574 -19.41 0.35 20.36
N VAL A 575 -18.65 -0.72 20.09
CA VAL A 575 -19.06 -1.76 19.12
C VAL A 575 -20.36 -2.44 19.56
N SER A 576 -20.51 -2.74 20.85
CA SER A 576 -21.74 -3.32 21.41
C SER A 576 -22.95 -2.41 21.17
N PHE A 577 -22.78 -1.11 21.44
CA PHE A 577 -23.83 -0.12 21.24
C PHE A 577 -24.18 0.07 19.75
N LEU A 578 -23.17 0.21 18.88
CA LEU A 578 -23.36 0.31 17.43
C LEU A 578 -24.14 -0.89 16.87
N ARG A 579 -23.92 -2.09 17.40
CA ARG A 579 -24.62 -3.31 16.97
C ARG A 579 -26.11 -3.31 17.33
N ILE A 580 -26.47 -2.71 18.47
CA ILE A 580 -27.87 -2.58 18.92
C ILE A 580 -28.59 -1.48 18.11
N CYS A 581 -27.87 -0.43 17.73
CA CYS A 581 -28.43 0.69 16.98
C CYS A 581 -28.82 0.29 15.55
N ARG A 582 -29.95 0.83 15.08
CA ARG A 582 -30.36 0.78 13.66
C ARG A 582 -29.46 1.67 12.79
N ARG A 583 -29.43 1.42 11.46
CA ARG A 583 -28.55 2.13 10.51
C ARG A 583 -28.74 3.66 10.54
N TRP A 584 -29.98 4.15 10.67
CA TRP A 584 -30.25 5.58 10.76
C TRP A 584 -29.64 6.24 12.02
N LEU A 585 -29.66 5.53 13.15
CA LEU A 585 -29.09 6.00 14.42
C LEU A 585 -27.56 5.89 14.40
N GLN A 586 -27.02 4.83 13.80
CA GLN A 586 -25.58 4.69 13.56
C GLN A 586 -25.04 5.90 12.78
N LYS A 587 -25.71 6.30 11.69
CA LYS A 587 -25.35 7.47 10.89
C LYS A 587 -25.34 8.77 11.71
N SER A 588 -26.32 8.95 12.59
CA SER A 588 -26.42 10.13 13.46
C SER A 588 -25.27 10.19 14.48
N ILE A 589 -24.98 9.05 15.12
CA ILE A 589 -23.98 8.96 16.20
C ILE A 589 -22.54 8.92 15.67
N TRP A 590 -22.34 8.54 14.40
CA TRP A 590 -21.01 8.32 13.80
C TRP A 590 -20.05 9.52 13.92
N SER A 591 -20.58 10.76 13.80
CA SER A 591 -19.73 11.95 13.95
C SER A 591 -19.21 12.11 15.38
N SER A 592 -20.01 11.76 16.38
CA SER A 592 -19.58 11.76 17.78
C SER A 592 -18.53 10.68 18.03
N TYR A 593 -18.76 9.48 17.50
CA TYR A 593 -17.80 8.37 17.58
C TYR A 593 -16.43 8.73 16.97
N THR A 594 -16.43 9.39 15.81
CA THR A 594 -15.20 9.86 15.14
C THR A 594 -14.42 10.83 16.04
N ASN A 595 -15.11 11.82 16.63
CA ASN A 595 -14.47 12.83 17.47
C ASN A 595 -13.92 12.21 18.77
N MET A 596 -14.67 11.29 19.40
CA MET A 596 -14.21 10.61 20.61
C MET A 596 -12.98 9.73 20.35
N THR A 597 -12.96 8.99 19.24
CA THR A 597 -11.80 8.16 18.86
C THR A 597 -10.57 9.02 18.57
N LEU A 598 -10.76 10.19 17.94
CA LEU A 598 -9.67 11.15 17.73
C LEU A 598 -9.11 11.69 19.05
N ILE A 599 -9.98 12.03 20.01
CA ILE A 599 -9.55 12.49 21.35
C ILE A 599 -8.77 11.39 22.07
N VAL A 600 -9.24 10.15 22.02
CA VAL A 600 -8.54 8.98 22.59
C VAL A 600 -7.13 8.85 22.01
N LEU A 601 -6.99 8.91 20.69
CA LEU A 601 -5.68 8.81 20.02
C LEU A 601 -4.71 9.94 20.43
N ILE A 602 -5.21 11.17 20.56
CA ILE A 602 -4.39 12.31 21.00
C ILE A 602 -3.95 12.12 22.44
N ILE A 603 -4.86 11.68 23.32
CA ILE A 603 -4.56 11.42 24.73
C ILE A 603 -3.51 10.30 24.85
N GLU A 604 -3.68 9.20 24.13
CA GLU A 604 -2.73 8.09 24.10
C GLU A 604 -1.33 8.56 23.66
N TYR A 605 -1.25 9.36 22.60
CA TYR A 605 0.01 9.92 22.15
C TYR A 605 0.67 10.82 23.21
N LEU A 606 -0.11 11.70 23.86
CA LEU A 606 0.41 12.61 24.90
C LEU A 606 0.95 11.85 26.12
N PHE A 607 0.29 10.78 26.55
CA PHE A 607 0.78 9.93 27.64
C PHE A 607 2.04 9.14 27.24
N THR A 608 2.17 8.72 25.98
CA THR A 608 3.42 8.10 25.50
C THR A 608 4.60 9.07 25.38
N LEU A 609 4.33 10.35 25.07
CA LEU A 609 5.36 11.39 25.00
C LEU A 609 5.88 11.76 26.39
N GLY A 610 4.95 11.88 27.35
CA GLY A 610 5.24 12.28 28.73
C GLY A 610 5.84 13.67 28.86
N LEU A 611 6.15 14.02 30.11
CA LEU A 611 6.81 15.29 30.42
C LEU A 611 8.32 15.19 30.20
N PRO A 612 9.01 16.31 29.92
CA PRO A 612 10.46 16.32 29.78
C PRO A 612 11.13 15.71 31.00
N HIS A 613 12.23 14.97 30.80
CA HIS A 613 12.92 14.23 31.88
C HIS A 613 13.26 15.12 33.08
N GLN A 614 13.60 16.39 32.82
CA GLN A 614 13.84 17.42 33.84
C GLN A 614 12.68 17.64 34.82
N PHE A 615 11.43 17.53 34.36
CA PHE A 615 10.24 17.77 35.19
C PHE A 615 9.65 16.47 35.72
N SER A 616 9.80 15.36 34.99
CA SER A 616 9.20 14.07 35.33
C SER A 616 9.66 13.49 36.67
N GLN A 617 10.89 13.79 37.10
CA GLN A 617 11.47 13.29 38.35
C GLN A 617 11.35 14.26 39.53
N CYS A 618 10.92 15.51 39.28
CA CYS A 618 10.81 16.54 40.31
C CYS A 618 9.41 16.63 40.93
N HIS A 619 8.41 15.98 40.34
CA HIS A 619 7.04 16.04 40.81
C HIS A 619 6.54 14.64 41.17
N ASP A 620 6.24 14.44 42.45
CA ASP A 620 5.52 13.24 42.89
C ASP A 620 4.08 13.34 42.40
N TYR A 621 3.70 12.45 41.48
CA TYR A 621 2.32 12.35 41.00
C TYR A 621 1.46 11.65 42.06
N PHE A 622 0.17 11.99 42.15
CA PHE A 622 -0.74 11.34 43.11
C PHE A 622 -0.86 9.82 42.90
N TRP A 623 -0.61 9.34 41.68
CA TRP A 623 -0.61 7.93 41.34
C TRP A 623 0.77 7.26 41.50
N SER A 624 1.80 7.96 41.98
CA SER A 624 3.15 7.41 42.14
C SER A 624 3.20 6.20 43.10
N GLU A 625 2.32 6.16 44.10
CA GLU A 625 2.18 5.06 45.05
C GLU A 625 1.38 3.86 44.51
N TRP A 626 0.73 3.99 43.34
CA TRP A 626 -0.11 2.92 42.80
C TRP A 626 0.72 1.77 42.22
N ASN A 627 0.15 0.56 42.24
CA ASN A 627 0.74 -0.62 41.61
C ASN A 627 1.01 -0.36 40.11
N ALA A 628 2.11 -0.92 39.60
CA ALA A 628 2.50 -0.75 38.19
C ALA A 628 1.41 -1.20 37.21
N GLU A 629 0.70 -2.29 37.53
CA GLU A 629 -0.40 -2.83 36.72
C GLU A 629 -1.60 -1.88 36.63
N VAL A 630 -1.91 -1.17 37.72
CA VAL A 630 -3.01 -0.18 37.77
C VAL A 630 -2.62 1.09 37.00
N LYS A 631 -1.35 1.51 37.10
CA LYS A 631 -0.82 2.62 36.29
C LYS A 631 -0.87 2.30 34.80
N GLU A 632 -0.59 1.05 34.42
CA GLU A 632 -0.67 0.57 33.04
C GLU A 632 -2.12 0.58 32.54
N PHE A 633 -3.08 0.06 33.33
CA PHE A 633 -4.50 0.02 32.95
C PHE A 633 -5.12 1.41 32.65
N PHE A 634 -4.78 2.43 33.44
CA PHE A 634 -5.25 3.80 33.22
C PHE A 634 -4.36 4.61 32.28
N VAL A 635 -3.32 4.01 31.69
CA VAL A 635 -2.38 4.69 30.79
C VAL A 635 -1.70 5.89 31.48
N LEU A 636 -1.42 5.77 32.78
CA LEU A 636 -0.82 6.82 33.63
C LEU A 636 0.71 6.76 33.68
N SER A 637 1.32 5.76 33.04
CA SER A 637 2.77 5.56 33.03
C SER A 637 3.42 6.21 31.81
N PHE A 638 4.34 7.15 32.05
CA PHE A 638 5.14 7.81 31.00
C PHE A 638 6.28 6.94 30.43
N THR A 639 6.31 5.65 30.77
CA THR A 639 7.41 4.71 30.44
C THR A 639 6.93 3.45 29.70
N ILE A 640 5.77 3.52 29.03
CA ILE A 640 5.23 2.36 28.31
C ILE A 640 6.05 2.08 27.05
N SER A 641 6.65 0.89 27.03
CA SER A 641 7.32 0.30 25.87
C SER A 641 6.36 0.19 24.69
N SER A 642 6.87 0.56 23.52
CA SER A 642 6.25 0.57 22.20
C SER A 642 5.34 -0.62 21.89
N SER A 643 4.04 -0.38 21.80
CA SER A 643 3.09 -1.32 21.22
C SER A 643 2.70 -0.92 19.78
N PRO A 644 2.66 -1.86 18.81
CA PRO A 644 2.13 -1.63 17.46
C PRO A 644 0.61 -1.33 17.45
N ILE A 645 -0.05 -1.42 18.60
CA ILE A 645 -1.48 -1.19 18.77
C ILE A 645 -1.88 0.24 18.37
N PHE A 646 -1.11 1.28 18.75
CA PHE A 646 -1.38 2.67 18.37
C PHE A 646 -1.53 2.90 16.86
N ILE A 647 -0.71 2.21 16.05
CA ILE A 647 -0.81 2.30 14.58
C ILE A 647 -2.14 1.70 14.12
N THR A 648 -2.59 0.64 14.78
CA THR A 648 -3.88 -0.01 14.51
C THR A 648 -5.05 0.89 14.92
N ASP A 649 -4.95 1.64 16.03
CA ASP A 649 -5.93 2.66 16.42
C ASP A 649 -6.04 3.79 15.41
N PHE A 650 -4.90 4.24 14.88
CA PHE A 650 -4.88 5.21 13.78
C PHE A 650 -5.53 4.64 12.51
N ILE A 651 -5.24 3.38 12.15
CA ILE A 651 -5.88 2.72 11.01
C ILE A 651 -7.39 2.62 11.22
N LEU A 652 -7.86 2.27 12.43
CA LEU A 652 -9.28 2.28 12.76
C LEU A 652 -9.90 3.67 12.57
N LEU A 653 -9.23 4.73 13.04
CA LEU A 653 -9.70 6.11 12.85
C LEU A 653 -9.80 6.47 11.36
N LEU A 654 -8.85 6.06 10.52
CA LEU A 654 -8.93 6.22 9.07
C LEU A 654 -10.15 5.49 8.49
N LEU A 655 -10.39 4.24 8.89
CA LEU A 655 -11.57 3.46 8.45
C LEU A 655 -12.89 4.15 8.87
N ILE A 656 -12.95 4.68 10.09
CA ILE A 656 -14.11 5.44 10.61
C ILE A 656 -14.34 6.71 9.77
N LEU A 657 -13.28 7.42 9.38
CA LEU A 657 -13.36 8.60 8.52
C LEU A 657 -13.86 8.26 7.10
N ILE A 658 -13.38 7.17 6.49
CA ILE A 658 -13.88 6.71 5.18
C ILE A 658 -15.37 6.32 5.30
N GLN A 659 -15.75 5.63 6.37
CA GLN A 659 -17.14 5.24 6.59
C GLN A 659 -18.04 6.45 6.86
N LYS A 660 -17.53 7.50 7.52
CA LYS A 660 -18.24 8.78 7.70
C LYS A 660 -18.56 9.43 6.35
N ASP A 661 -17.57 9.45 5.45
CA ASP A 661 -17.72 9.96 4.10
C ASP A 661 -18.71 9.10 3.28
N ALA A 662 -18.68 7.77 3.45
CA ALA A 662 -19.67 6.87 2.86
C ALA A 662 -21.11 7.17 3.34
N PHE A 663 -21.32 7.40 4.64
CA PHE A 663 -22.62 7.80 5.19
C PHE A 663 -23.11 9.15 4.64
N ASN A 664 -22.21 10.11 4.41
CA ASN A 664 -22.57 11.40 3.83
C ASN A 664 -23.03 11.25 2.37
N ARG A 665 -22.37 10.41 1.59
CA ARG A 665 -22.67 10.14 0.17
C ARG A 665 -23.94 9.30 -0.08
N GLU A 666 -24.46 8.60 0.93
CA GLU A 666 -25.68 7.78 0.80
C GLU A 666 -26.90 8.57 0.26
N LYS A 667 -26.96 9.89 0.44
CA LYS A 667 -28.07 10.71 -0.08
C LYS A 667 -28.03 10.93 -1.60
N GLU A 668 -26.89 10.67 -2.25
CA GLU A 668 -26.66 10.99 -3.67
C GLU A 668 -26.91 9.80 -4.61
N HIS A 669 -26.90 8.56 -4.09
CA HIS A 669 -27.08 7.34 -4.89
C HIS A 669 -28.39 6.63 -4.50
N PHE A 670 -29.51 7.05 -5.11
CA PHE A 670 -30.84 6.47 -4.87
C PHE A 670 -31.02 5.03 -5.41
N GLU A 671 -30.20 4.60 -6.37
CA GLU A 671 -30.33 3.30 -7.05
C GLU A 671 -29.67 2.12 -6.32
N ASP A 672 -28.78 2.36 -5.34
CA ASP A 672 -28.05 1.31 -4.61
C ASP A 672 -28.44 1.30 -3.12
N ASP A 673 -29.72 1.08 -2.82
CA ASP A 673 -30.21 1.10 -1.44
C ASP A 673 -29.49 0.06 -0.58
N ASN A 674 -29.04 0.54 0.58
CA ASN A 674 -28.16 -0.15 1.48
C ASN A 674 -28.86 -0.46 2.82
N THR A 675 -30.15 -0.15 2.91
CA THR A 675 -31.01 -0.51 4.04
C THR A 675 -31.06 -2.04 4.19
N PRO A 676 -30.92 -2.57 5.43
CA PRO A 676 -31.05 -3.99 5.66
C PRO A 676 -32.50 -4.44 5.41
N LEU A 677 -32.71 -5.65 4.87
CA LEU A 677 -34.06 -6.18 4.60
C LEU A 677 -34.97 -6.21 5.82
N SER A 678 -34.42 -6.29 7.04
CA SER A 678 -35.19 -6.20 8.27
C SER A 678 -35.96 -4.86 8.42
N GLU A 679 -35.61 -3.85 7.61
CA GLU A 679 -36.09 -2.48 7.68
C GLU A 679 -36.77 -1.98 6.36
N ALA A 680 -36.89 -2.81 5.31
CA ALA A 680 -37.42 -2.41 3.99
C ALA A 680 -38.75 -3.11 3.60
N ASP A 681 -39.63 -2.42 2.85
CA ASP A 681 -40.88 -2.94 2.26
C ASP A 681 -40.67 -3.48 0.83
N PHE A 682 -41.33 -4.59 0.49
CA PHE A 682 -40.92 -5.54 -0.56
C PHE A 682 -41.45 -5.26 -1.98
N ASN A 683 -40.58 -5.18 -3.01
CA ASN A 683 -40.80 -5.68 -4.41
C ASN A 683 -39.62 -5.38 -5.37
N GLN A 684 -38.72 -6.35 -5.64
CA GLN A 684 -37.92 -6.48 -6.88
C GLN A 684 -37.04 -7.77 -6.89
N PRO A 685 -36.52 -8.26 -8.05
CA PRO A 685 -35.94 -9.60 -8.19
C PRO A 685 -34.41 -9.68 -8.46
N ILE A 686 -33.88 -10.93 -8.52
CA ILE A 686 -32.57 -11.45 -9.02
C ILE A 686 -31.43 -11.51 -7.95
N PRO A 687 -30.29 -12.25 -8.13
CA PRO A 687 -30.01 -13.69 -8.42
C PRO A 687 -29.44 -14.47 -7.18
N ALA A 688 -28.79 -15.63 -7.37
CA ALA A 688 -28.51 -16.65 -6.33
C ALA A 688 -27.01 -17.03 -6.13
N LEU A 689 -26.56 -17.27 -4.87
CA LEU A 689 -25.48 -18.23 -4.52
C LEU A 689 -25.40 -18.56 -3.00
N TYR A 690 -24.74 -19.69 -2.68
CA TYR A 690 -24.89 -20.62 -1.56
C TYR A 690 -23.77 -20.59 -0.49
N ASN A 691 -23.89 -21.50 0.50
CA ASN A 691 -23.67 -21.41 1.95
C ASN A 691 -22.34 -21.91 2.58
N ASP A 692 -22.09 -21.30 3.75
CA ASP A 692 -21.73 -21.77 5.11
C ASP A 692 -20.56 -22.72 5.42
N PHE A 693 -19.65 -22.20 6.26
CA PHE A 693 -18.74 -22.92 7.16
C PHE A 693 -18.88 -22.36 8.58
N ILE A 694 -19.66 -23.01 9.45
CA ILE A 694 -19.58 -22.83 10.90
C ILE A 694 -19.48 -24.20 11.55
N SER A 695 -18.28 -24.77 11.56
CA SER A 695 -17.99 -26.02 12.28
C SER A 695 -16.69 -25.96 13.09
N ALA A 696 -15.88 -24.90 12.99
CA ALA A 696 -14.51 -24.92 13.51
C ALA A 696 -14.37 -24.42 14.96
N LYS A 697 -15.35 -23.70 15.52
CA LYS A 697 -15.15 -23.03 16.82
C LYS A 697 -15.31 -23.92 18.06
N GLY A 698 -15.95 -25.09 17.93
CA GLY A 698 -16.50 -25.79 19.10
C GLY A 698 -15.60 -26.69 19.93
N ILE A 699 -14.30 -26.88 19.63
CA ILE A 699 -13.57 -28.05 20.20
C ILE A 699 -12.25 -27.73 20.92
N ASN A 700 -11.75 -26.48 20.90
CA ASN A 700 -10.38 -26.24 21.38
C ASN A 700 -10.21 -25.81 22.84
N ASP A 701 -11.24 -25.32 23.55
CA ASP A 701 -11.10 -24.88 24.95
C ASP A 701 -12.34 -25.24 25.79
N GLY A 702 -12.23 -26.27 26.65
CA GLY A 702 -13.31 -26.80 27.51
C GLY A 702 -13.70 -25.86 28.65
N THR A 703 -14.53 -24.86 28.36
CA THR A 703 -14.97 -23.82 29.32
C THR A 703 -16.50 -23.73 29.36
N ILE A 704 -17.13 -23.42 30.50
CA ILE A 704 -18.61 -23.27 30.57
C ILE A 704 -19.12 -22.17 29.61
N LEU A 705 -18.31 -21.16 29.33
CA LEU A 705 -18.61 -20.11 28.35
C LEU A 705 -18.64 -20.65 26.89
N SER A 706 -17.93 -21.74 26.59
CA SER A 706 -18.00 -22.42 25.28
C SER A 706 -19.24 -23.32 25.13
N PHE A 707 -19.83 -23.75 26.24
CA PHE A 707 -20.99 -24.64 26.28
C PHE A 707 -22.22 -24.02 25.61
N GLY A 708 -22.40 -22.70 25.74
CA GLY A 708 -23.49 -21.99 25.07
C GLY A 708 -23.39 -22.03 23.54
N TYR A 709 -22.19 -22.00 22.96
CA TYR A 709 -22.01 -22.19 21.52
C TYR A 709 -22.32 -23.62 21.09
N ILE A 710 -21.92 -24.62 21.88
CA ILE A 710 -22.19 -26.03 21.57
C ILE A 710 -23.69 -26.30 21.59
N ILE A 711 -24.40 -25.83 22.63
CA ILE A 711 -25.86 -25.89 22.68
C ILE A 711 -26.47 -25.20 21.46
N ALA A 712 -26.03 -23.98 21.14
CA ALA A 712 -26.55 -23.27 19.98
C ALA A 712 -26.34 -24.06 18.68
N VAL A 713 -25.15 -24.61 18.46
CA VAL A 713 -24.85 -25.47 17.30
C VAL A 713 -25.77 -26.68 17.28
N PHE A 714 -26.00 -27.36 18.41
CA PHE A 714 -26.91 -28.49 18.45
C PHE A 714 -28.35 -28.09 18.16
N LEU A 715 -28.84 -26.97 18.69
CA LEU A 715 -30.17 -26.44 18.39
C LEU A 715 -30.33 -26.09 16.91
N PHE A 716 -29.32 -25.46 16.29
CA PHE A 716 -29.31 -25.14 14.87
C PHE A 716 -29.21 -26.39 14.00
N MET A 717 -28.39 -27.37 14.37
CA MET A 717 -28.30 -28.66 13.68
C MET A 717 -29.62 -29.44 13.73
N TRP A 718 -30.29 -29.46 14.89
CA TRP A 718 -31.56 -30.18 15.04
C TRP A 718 -32.69 -29.54 14.24
N LYS A 719 -32.78 -28.21 14.24
CA LYS A 719 -33.76 -27.51 13.39
C LYS A 719 -33.40 -27.61 11.91
N GLY A 720 -32.11 -27.58 11.56
CA GLY A 720 -31.60 -27.79 10.21
C GLY A 720 -32.28 -26.90 9.15
N ILE A 721 -32.60 -27.49 8.00
CA ILE A 721 -33.23 -26.79 6.86
C ILE A 721 -34.66 -26.31 7.20
N SER A 722 -35.35 -26.98 8.14
CA SER A 722 -36.71 -26.60 8.53
C SER A 722 -36.77 -25.21 9.17
N LEU A 723 -35.66 -24.75 9.77
CA LEU A 723 -35.53 -23.40 10.33
C LEU A 723 -35.76 -22.31 9.27
N TYR A 724 -35.27 -22.54 8.05
CA TYR A 724 -35.35 -21.57 6.96
C TYR A 724 -36.58 -21.79 6.08
N ALA A 725 -37.01 -23.05 5.94
CA ALA A 725 -38.15 -23.40 5.08
C ALA A 725 -39.51 -23.04 5.72
N CYS A 726 -39.66 -23.26 7.04
CA CYS A 726 -40.97 -23.27 7.71
C CYS A 726 -41.20 -22.11 8.71
N HIS A 727 -40.21 -21.26 8.94
CA HIS A 727 -40.34 -20.08 9.80
C HIS A 727 -40.23 -18.78 9.02
N SER A 728 -40.80 -17.72 9.59
CA SER A 728 -40.68 -16.36 9.04
C SER A 728 -39.24 -15.84 9.17
N PHE A 729 -38.83 -15.02 8.20
CA PHE A 729 -37.52 -14.39 8.16
C PHE A 729 -37.14 -13.65 9.45
N LYS A 730 -38.11 -12.96 10.07
CA LYS A 730 -37.91 -12.23 11.34
C LYS A 730 -37.53 -13.15 12.49
N SER A 731 -38.14 -14.33 12.60
CA SER A 731 -37.86 -15.29 13.67
C SER A 731 -36.44 -15.85 13.56
N VAL A 732 -35.99 -16.16 12.34
CA VAL A 732 -34.61 -16.61 12.09
C VAL A 732 -33.60 -15.55 12.52
N LEU A 733 -33.86 -14.28 12.16
CA LEU A 733 -32.98 -13.15 12.48
C LEU A 733 -32.85 -12.90 13.99
N ILE A 734 -33.91 -13.15 14.78
CA ILE A 734 -33.88 -13.03 16.25
C ILE A 734 -32.89 -14.03 16.86
N TYR A 735 -32.93 -15.29 16.45
CA TYR A 735 -32.01 -16.31 16.97
C TYR A 735 -30.54 -15.97 16.66
N TRP A 736 -30.26 -15.46 15.47
CA TRP A 736 -28.91 -15.04 15.08
C TRP A 736 -28.43 -13.80 15.84
N ASN A 737 -29.30 -12.79 16.03
CA ASN A 737 -28.99 -11.63 16.87
C ASN A 737 -28.69 -12.05 18.32
N CYS A 738 -29.46 -12.98 18.90
CA CYS A 738 -29.17 -13.50 20.24
C CYS A 738 -27.78 -14.13 20.32
N LEU A 739 -27.35 -14.86 19.29
CA LEU A 739 -26.02 -15.49 19.25
C LEU A 739 -24.88 -14.47 19.08
N VAL A 740 -25.10 -13.41 18.30
CA VAL A 740 -24.16 -12.27 18.21
C VAL A 740 -24.02 -11.57 19.57
N TYR A 741 -25.13 -11.28 20.24
CA TYR A 741 -25.10 -10.65 21.57
C TYR A 741 -24.46 -11.54 22.62
N TYR A 742 -24.68 -12.86 22.55
CA TYR A 742 -23.99 -13.81 23.40
C TYR A 742 -22.47 -13.76 23.18
N ASN A 743 -22.00 -13.69 21.93
CA ASN A 743 -20.57 -13.57 21.62
C ASN A 743 -19.95 -12.27 22.15
N ILE A 744 -20.62 -11.14 21.96
CA ILE A 744 -20.18 -9.84 22.48
C ILE A 744 -20.14 -9.86 24.02
N PHE A 745 -21.15 -10.43 24.67
CA PHE A 745 -21.20 -10.58 26.12
C PHE A 745 -20.03 -11.42 26.65
N LEU A 746 -19.71 -12.54 25.97
CA LEU A 746 -18.57 -13.37 26.34
C LEU A 746 -17.24 -12.61 26.21
N LEU A 747 -17.05 -11.86 25.13
CA LEU A 747 -15.88 -10.99 24.96
C LEU A 747 -15.80 -9.95 26.08
N ALA A 748 -16.93 -9.33 26.46
CA ALA A 748 -16.99 -8.36 27.55
C ALA A 748 -16.62 -8.94 28.90
N VAL A 749 -17.14 -10.11 29.26
CA VAL A 749 -16.78 -10.78 30.51
C VAL A 749 -15.29 -11.12 30.53
N LYS A 750 -14.74 -11.64 29.42
CA LYS A 750 -13.31 -12.01 29.34
C LYS A 750 -12.38 -10.80 29.45
N ILE A 751 -12.64 -9.73 28.68
CA ILE A 751 -11.85 -8.49 28.68
C ILE A 751 -11.95 -7.80 30.03
N LEU A 752 -13.17 -7.63 30.58
CA LEU A 752 -13.36 -7.00 31.89
C LEU A 752 -12.61 -7.76 33.00
N TYR A 753 -12.62 -9.10 32.94
CA TYR A 753 -11.91 -9.91 33.92
C TYR A 753 -10.38 -9.85 33.77
N LEU A 754 -9.87 -10.03 32.55
CA LEU A 754 -8.42 -10.04 32.28
C LEU A 754 -7.79 -8.66 32.48
N ASP A 755 -8.45 -7.60 32.02
CA ASP A 755 -7.84 -6.27 31.95
C ASP A 755 -8.19 -5.39 33.15
N ALA A 756 -9.38 -5.54 33.75
CA ALA A 756 -9.69 -4.83 35.00
C ALA A 756 -9.43 -5.72 36.21
N PHE A 757 -10.24 -6.74 36.47
CA PHE A 757 -10.22 -7.46 37.75
C PHE A 757 -8.87 -8.07 38.12
N CYS A 758 -8.19 -8.72 37.16
CA CYS A 758 -6.87 -9.32 37.37
C CYS A 758 -5.80 -8.27 37.74
N LYS A 759 -5.74 -7.13 37.01
CA LYS A 759 -4.78 -6.03 37.28
C LYS A 759 -5.02 -5.29 38.59
N PHE A 760 -6.27 -5.28 39.08
CA PHE A 760 -6.62 -4.74 40.40
C PHE A 760 -6.37 -5.73 41.56
N GLY A 761 -5.84 -6.93 41.27
CA GLY A 761 -5.56 -7.96 42.28
C GLY A 761 -6.80 -8.73 42.76
N PHE A 762 -7.94 -8.59 42.08
CA PHE A 762 -9.16 -9.34 42.37
C PHE A 762 -9.17 -10.65 41.56
N ALA A 763 -8.60 -11.71 42.11
CA ALA A 763 -8.66 -13.05 41.54
C ALA A 763 -9.90 -13.83 42.00
N PHE A 764 -10.42 -14.71 41.14
CA PHE A 764 -11.50 -15.60 41.54
C PHE A 764 -10.91 -16.82 42.29
N PRO A 765 -11.69 -17.54 43.08
CA PRO A 765 -11.24 -18.82 43.62
C PRO A 765 -10.82 -19.77 42.48
N CYS A 766 -9.71 -20.53 42.63
CA CYS A 766 -9.17 -21.40 41.57
C CYS A 766 -10.22 -22.36 40.94
N TRP A 767 -11.22 -22.82 41.70
CA TRP A 767 -12.28 -23.68 41.17
C TRP A 767 -13.19 -22.92 40.17
N LEU A 768 -13.48 -21.64 40.43
CA LEU A 768 -14.31 -20.81 39.58
C LEU A 768 -13.55 -20.37 38.32
N GLU A 769 -12.27 -20.04 38.46
CA GLU A 769 -11.36 -19.78 37.33
C GLU A 769 -11.28 -20.97 36.37
N ARG A 770 -11.16 -22.19 36.91
CA ARG A 770 -11.17 -23.44 36.12
C ARG A 770 -12.49 -23.67 35.39
N VAL A 771 -13.62 -23.36 36.03
CA VAL A 771 -14.96 -23.57 35.46
C VAL A 771 -15.26 -22.57 34.34
N ILE A 772 -14.91 -21.29 34.56
CA ILE A 772 -15.15 -20.23 33.58
C ILE A 772 -14.07 -20.24 32.48
N GLY A 773 -12.89 -20.80 32.76
CA GLY A 773 -11.76 -20.84 31.85
C GLY A 773 -11.04 -19.50 31.73
N LEU A 774 -10.98 -18.77 32.84
CA LEU A 774 -10.32 -17.47 32.97
C LEU A 774 -9.20 -17.62 33.98
N CYS A 775 -7.95 -17.43 33.56
CA CYS A 775 -6.80 -17.49 34.45
C CYS A 775 -6.13 -16.12 34.55
N CYS A 776 -5.90 -15.65 35.77
CA CYS A 776 -5.08 -14.48 36.07
C CYS A 776 -3.64 -14.93 36.34
N VAL A 777 -2.64 -14.24 35.75
CA VAL A 777 -1.22 -14.64 35.83
C VAL A 777 -0.67 -14.60 37.27
N SER A 778 -1.31 -13.83 38.15
CA SER A 778 -0.91 -13.62 39.56
C SER A 778 -1.08 -14.86 40.46
N ASN A 779 -1.98 -15.80 40.13
CA ASN A 779 -2.20 -17.00 40.93
C ASN A 779 -1.65 -18.25 40.22
N GLU A 780 -0.57 -18.82 40.75
CA GLU A 780 -0.12 -20.18 40.38
C GLU A 780 -1.13 -21.23 40.88
N CYS A 781 -2.31 -21.33 40.25
CA CYS A 781 -3.16 -22.50 40.40
C CYS A 781 -2.46 -23.65 39.64
N SER A 782 -1.86 -24.60 40.37
CA SER A 782 -1.07 -25.72 39.81
C SER A 782 -1.86 -26.53 38.76
N GLY A 783 -1.68 -26.19 37.49
CA GLY A 783 -2.31 -26.85 36.36
C GLY A 783 -1.81 -26.27 35.05
N TYR A 784 -1.42 -27.14 34.12
CA TYR A 784 -0.89 -26.77 32.81
C TYR A 784 -2.03 -26.25 31.91
N TYR A 785 -2.49 -25.03 32.15
CA TYR A 785 -3.53 -24.40 31.32
C TYR A 785 -2.91 -23.42 30.31
N LYS A 786 -3.36 -23.53 29.07
CA LYS A 786 -2.96 -22.66 27.96
C LYS A 786 -3.53 -21.27 28.17
N LYS A 787 -2.74 -20.22 27.90
CA LYS A 787 -3.17 -18.80 27.96
C LYS A 787 -4.55 -18.61 27.31
N THR A 788 -5.48 -17.92 28.00
CA THR A 788 -6.84 -17.64 27.52
C THR A 788 -6.78 -17.05 26.11
N SER A 789 -7.27 -17.79 25.12
CA SER A 789 -7.22 -17.37 23.72
C SER A 789 -8.48 -16.58 23.36
N LEU A 790 -8.32 -15.27 23.12
CA LEU A 790 -9.40 -14.41 22.57
C LEU A 790 -9.57 -14.56 21.06
N VAL A 791 -8.59 -15.18 20.37
CA VAL A 791 -8.53 -15.25 18.90
C VAL A 791 -9.75 -15.95 18.30
N TYR A 792 -10.18 -17.07 18.88
CA TYR A 792 -11.33 -17.81 18.37
C TYR A 792 -12.65 -17.06 18.58
N ASP A 793 -12.76 -16.25 19.64
CA ASP A 793 -13.93 -15.42 19.88
C ASP A 793 -14.06 -14.30 18.86
N VAL A 794 -12.94 -13.69 18.46
CA VAL A 794 -12.86 -12.74 17.36
C VAL A 794 -13.20 -13.40 16.02
N ILE A 795 -12.64 -14.57 15.70
CA ILE A 795 -12.96 -15.30 14.46
C ILE A 795 -14.47 -15.61 14.39
N CYS A 796 -15.07 -16.00 15.51
CA CYS A 796 -16.51 -16.19 15.60
C CYS A 796 -17.28 -14.91 15.27
N PHE A 797 -16.89 -13.81 15.89
CA PHE A 797 -17.55 -12.53 15.73
C PHE A 797 -17.54 -12.10 14.26
N VAL A 798 -16.39 -12.25 13.58
CA VAL A 798 -16.24 -12.00 12.14
C VAL A 798 -17.23 -12.83 11.33
N ILE A 799 -17.28 -14.14 11.57
CA ILE A 799 -18.16 -15.06 10.84
C ILE A 799 -19.63 -14.71 11.09
N LEU A 800 -20.00 -14.41 12.33
CA LEU A 800 -21.38 -14.10 12.70
C LEU A 800 -21.86 -12.78 12.12
N ILE A 801 -21.03 -11.74 12.12
CA ILE A 801 -21.35 -10.47 11.48
C ILE A 801 -21.47 -10.64 9.97
N TYR A 802 -20.55 -11.36 9.34
CA TYR A 802 -20.60 -11.63 7.92
C TYR A 802 -21.89 -12.37 7.54
N GLN A 803 -22.24 -13.43 8.27
CA GLN A 803 -23.49 -14.19 8.06
C GLN A 803 -24.72 -13.32 8.29
N MET A 804 -24.69 -12.43 9.28
CA MET A 804 -25.79 -11.50 9.52
C MET A 804 -26.01 -10.53 8.35
N ARG A 805 -24.94 -10.14 7.64
CA ARG A 805 -25.03 -9.34 6.41
C ARG A 805 -25.62 -10.17 5.27
N VAL A 806 -25.23 -11.44 5.14
CA VAL A 806 -25.80 -12.38 4.16
C VAL A 806 -27.31 -12.56 4.39
N PHE A 807 -27.75 -12.80 5.64
CA PHE A 807 -29.19 -12.95 5.93
C PHE A 807 -30.00 -11.69 5.64
N ASN A 808 -29.44 -10.51 5.89
CA ASN A 808 -30.11 -9.23 5.57
C ASN A 808 -30.00 -8.82 4.10
N SER A 809 -29.53 -9.72 3.22
CA SER A 809 -29.39 -9.49 1.79
C SER A 809 -30.57 -10.07 1.00
N TRP A 810 -30.91 -9.44 -0.13
CA TRP A 810 -31.98 -9.90 -1.04
C TRP A 810 -31.70 -11.30 -1.61
N TYR A 811 -30.42 -11.62 -1.83
CA TYR A 811 -29.97 -12.95 -2.30
C TYR A 811 -30.42 -14.09 -1.39
N PHE A 812 -30.47 -13.87 -0.08
CA PHE A 812 -30.85 -14.91 0.88
C PHE A 812 -32.34 -15.27 0.77
N GLN A 813 -33.20 -14.34 0.34
CA GLN A 813 -34.61 -14.64 0.09
C GLN A 813 -34.78 -15.67 -1.05
N PHE A 814 -33.93 -15.63 -2.07
CA PHE A 814 -33.91 -16.66 -3.12
C PHE A 814 -33.49 -18.02 -2.56
N VAL A 815 -32.48 -18.04 -1.69
CA VAL A 815 -32.04 -19.27 -1.03
C VAL A 815 -33.16 -19.87 -0.15
N ILE A 816 -33.95 -19.04 0.53
CA ILE A 816 -35.14 -19.51 1.27
C ILE A 816 -36.17 -20.12 0.32
N MET A 817 -36.45 -19.49 -0.84
CA MET A 817 -37.35 -20.04 -1.84
C MET A 817 -36.84 -21.38 -2.39
N ASP A 818 -35.54 -21.51 -2.57
CA ASP A 818 -34.88 -22.76 -2.94
C ASP A 818 -35.14 -23.87 -1.91
N TYR A 819 -34.94 -23.57 -0.62
CA TYR A 819 -35.20 -24.54 0.45
C TYR A 819 -36.68 -24.92 0.56
N ARG A 820 -37.59 -23.97 0.34
CA ARG A 820 -39.04 -24.23 0.29
C ARG A 820 -39.40 -25.15 -0.88
N ALA A 821 -38.80 -24.94 -2.05
CA ALA A 821 -39.00 -25.82 -3.21
C ALA A 821 -38.41 -27.22 -2.98
N ASP A 822 -37.23 -27.33 -2.37
CA ASP A 822 -36.60 -28.61 -2.05
C ASP A 822 -37.43 -29.42 -1.06
N SER A 823 -38.05 -28.76 -0.08
CA SER A 823 -38.97 -29.40 0.88
C SER A 823 -40.18 -30.03 0.18
N ILE A 824 -40.76 -29.34 -0.82
CA ILE A 824 -41.88 -29.86 -1.64
C ILE A 824 -41.42 -31.04 -2.52
N LEU A 825 -40.21 -30.97 -3.07
CA LEU A 825 -39.63 -31.99 -3.96
C LEU A 825 -39.16 -33.26 -3.24
N GLY A 826 -39.09 -33.26 -1.91
CA GLY A 826 -38.66 -34.42 -1.13
C GLY A 826 -39.44 -35.71 -1.45
N SER A 827 -40.77 -35.62 -1.61
CA SER A 827 -41.62 -36.77 -1.95
C SER A 827 -41.36 -37.30 -3.37
N ARG A 828 -41.08 -36.39 -4.32
CA ARG A 828 -40.71 -36.72 -5.71
C ARG A 828 -39.38 -37.46 -5.76
N GLY A 829 -38.36 -37.00 -5.02
CA GLY A 829 -37.07 -37.67 -4.91
C GLY A 829 -37.19 -39.10 -4.37
N GLY A 830 -38.03 -39.31 -3.35
CA GLY A 830 -38.32 -40.64 -2.81
C GLY A 830 -38.96 -41.58 -3.85
N LYS A 831 -39.91 -41.08 -4.64
CA LYS A 831 -40.55 -41.85 -5.73
C LYS A 831 -39.54 -42.24 -6.82
N LEU A 832 -38.66 -41.31 -7.23
CA LEU A 832 -37.61 -41.57 -8.23
C LEU A 832 -36.62 -42.64 -7.75
N LEU A 833 -36.15 -42.55 -6.50
CA LEU A 833 -35.25 -43.55 -5.91
C LEU A 833 -35.88 -44.96 -5.88
N LEU A 834 -37.16 -45.04 -5.52
CA LEU A 834 -37.89 -46.30 -5.48
C LEU A 834 -38.06 -46.90 -6.88
N GLU A 835 -38.34 -46.06 -7.88
CA GLU A 835 -38.44 -46.48 -9.27
C GLU A 835 -37.10 -47.00 -9.83
N LEU A 836 -35.99 -46.29 -9.55
CA LEU A 836 -34.65 -46.71 -9.96
C LEU A 836 -34.28 -48.08 -9.38
N ARG A 837 -34.54 -48.29 -8.08
CA ARG A 837 -34.28 -49.57 -7.42
C ARG A 837 -35.13 -50.70 -8.01
N ARG A 838 -36.40 -50.44 -8.31
CA ARG A 838 -37.30 -51.41 -8.93
C ARG A 838 -36.79 -51.83 -10.32
N ARG A 839 -36.29 -50.89 -11.12
CA ARG A 839 -35.72 -51.17 -12.45
C ARG A 839 -34.44 -52.00 -12.38
N GLU A 840 -33.57 -51.70 -11.42
CA GLU A 840 -32.33 -52.45 -11.22
C GLU A 840 -32.60 -53.90 -10.80
N ALA A 841 -33.54 -54.10 -9.87
CA ALA A 841 -34.00 -55.44 -9.48
C ALA A 841 -34.58 -56.21 -10.68
N GLN A 842 -35.41 -55.57 -11.51
CA GLN A 842 -35.93 -56.19 -12.73
C GLN A 842 -34.85 -56.55 -13.74
N LYS A 843 -33.84 -55.68 -13.93
CA LYS A 843 -32.71 -55.95 -14.84
C LYS A 843 -31.87 -57.13 -14.35
N ASN A 844 -31.60 -57.20 -13.06
CA ASN A 844 -30.86 -58.31 -12.46
C ASN A 844 -31.65 -59.62 -12.56
N ASN A 845 -32.96 -59.60 -12.33
CA ASN A 845 -33.81 -60.77 -12.51
C ASN A 845 -33.82 -61.25 -13.97
N ARG A 846 -33.90 -60.33 -14.95
CA ARG A 846 -33.80 -60.68 -16.37
C ARG A 846 -32.45 -61.31 -16.74
N ARG A 847 -31.34 -60.79 -16.21
CA ARG A 847 -29.99 -61.35 -16.39
C ARG A 847 -29.85 -62.74 -15.76
N LEU A 848 -30.37 -62.91 -14.56
CA LEU A 848 -30.39 -64.22 -13.90
C LEU A 848 -31.19 -65.22 -14.74
N GLN A 849 -32.38 -64.84 -15.19
CA GLN A 849 -33.21 -65.68 -16.06
C GLN A 849 -32.54 -65.99 -17.39
N SER A 850 -31.84 -65.04 -18.02
CA SER A 850 -31.10 -65.31 -19.26
C SER A 850 -29.91 -66.24 -19.04
N ASN A 851 -29.17 -66.07 -17.95
CA ASN A 851 -28.02 -66.93 -17.63
C ASN A 851 -28.48 -68.35 -17.30
N VAL A 852 -29.53 -68.50 -16.49
CA VAL A 852 -30.15 -69.80 -16.20
C VAL A 852 -30.67 -70.45 -17.49
N ARG A 853 -31.32 -69.68 -18.37
CA ARG A 853 -31.78 -70.19 -19.66
C ARG A 853 -30.62 -70.64 -20.55
N CYS A 854 -29.52 -69.88 -20.60
CA CYS A 854 -28.32 -70.25 -21.36
C CYS A 854 -27.71 -71.56 -20.84
N LEU A 855 -27.60 -71.72 -19.52
CA LEU A 855 -27.16 -72.97 -18.90
C LEU A 855 -28.06 -74.14 -19.27
N TRP A 856 -29.38 -73.98 -19.23
CA TRP A 856 -30.32 -75.01 -19.68
C TRP A 856 -30.14 -75.38 -21.15
N MET A 857 -29.91 -74.40 -22.03
CA MET A 857 -29.64 -74.67 -23.45
C MET A 857 -28.32 -75.42 -23.64
N MET A 858 -27.27 -75.10 -22.88
CA MET A 858 -25.99 -75.81 -22.94
C MET A 858 -26.15 -77.28 -22.51
N ILE A 859 -26.88 -77.52 -21.42
CA ILE A 859 -27.17 -78.88 -20.92
C ILE A 859 -27.97 -79.67 -21.96
N GLU A 860 -29.02 -79.08 -22.55
CA GLU A 860 -29.85 -79.76 -23.55
C GLU A 860 -29.06 -80.10 -24.82
N GLU A 861 -28.14 -79.23 -25.25
CA GLU A 861 -27.29 -79.49 -26.40
C GLU A 861 -26.23 -80.57 -26.12
N GLU A 862 -25.69 -80.59 -24.90
CA GLU A 862 -24.78 -81.66 -24.45
C GLU A 862 -25.51 -83.02 -24.38
N ASP A 863 -26.74 -83.06 -23.87
CA ASP A 863 -27.58 -84.25 -23.84
C ASP A 863 -27.88 -84.77 -25.27
N LYS A 864 -28.04 -83.88 -26.26
CA LYS A 864 -28.21 -84.26 -27.69
C LYS A 864 -26.94 -84.81 -28.33
N LEU A 865 -25.78 -84.30 -27.92
CA LEU A 865 -24.47 -84.69 -28.46
C LEU A 865 -23.83 -85.88 -27.71
N ALA A 866 -24.47 -86.36 -26.64
CA ALA A 866 -24.10 -87.59 -25.96
C ALA A 866 -24.04 -88.74 -26.99
N PRO A 867 -22.92 -89.47 -27.11
CA PRO A 867 -22.82 -90.55 -28.08
C PRO A 867 -23.88 -91.60 -27.78
N ILE A 868 -24.64 -91.99 -28.81
CA ILE A 868 -25.50 -93.18 -28.78
C ILE A 868 -24.58 -94.36 -28.43
N SER A 869 -24.52 -94.72 -27.14
CA SER A 869 -23.82 -95.92 -26.72
C SER A 869 -24.53 -97.11 -27.38
N ILE A 870 -23.73 -98.04 -27.89
CA ILE A 870 -24.21 -99.31 -28.43
C ILE A 870 -24.75 -100.10 -27.23
N GLY A 871 -26.02 -99.86 -26.87
CA GLY A 871 -26.70 -100.45 -25.73
C GLY A 871 -28.09 -99.83 -25.51
N SER A 872 -29.03 -100.63 -25.01
CA SER A 872 -30.39 -100.16 -24.68
C SER A 872 -30.34 -99.04 -23.63
N PRO A 873 -31.25 -98.04 -23.70
CA PRO A 873 -31.33 -97.00 -22.68
C PRO A 873 -31.51 -97.61 -21.29
N PRO A 874 -30.84 -97.07 -20.26
CA PRO A 874 -30.91 -97.62 -18.90
C PRO A 874 -32.35 -97.59 -18.38
N GLN A 875 -32.83 -98.71 -17.85
CA GLN A 875 -34.25 -98.89 -17.47
C GLN A 875 -34.51 -98.66 -15.98
N SER A 876 -33.46 -98.52 -15.17
CA SER A 876 -33.58 -98.29 -13.72
C SER A 876 -32.74 -97.10 -13.23
N HIS A 877 -33.20 -96.45 -12.16
CA HIS A 877 -32.49 -95.32 -11.53
C HIS A 877 -31.08 -95.72 -11.04
N GLU A 878 -30.90 -96.96 -10.59
CA GLU A 878 -29.58 -97.48 -10.19
C GLU A 878 -28.63 -97.64 -11.38
N GLU A 879 -29.14 -98.06 -12.53
CA GLU A 879 -28.36 -98.22 -13.76
C GLU A 879 -27.90 -96.86 -14.29
N ILE A 880 -28.76 -95.84 -14.22
CA ILE A 880 -28.40 -94.45 -14.56
C ILE A 880 -27.26 -93.95 -13.67
N LYS A 881 -27.34 -94.15 -12.34
CA LYS A 881 -26.29 -93.73 -11.40
C LYS A 881 -24.92 -94.38 -11.67
N ARG A 882 -24.91 -95.59 -12.23
CA ARG A 882 -23.68 -96.36 -12.51
C ARG A 882 -23.18 -96.23 -13.96
N SER A 883 -23.90 -95.51 -14.82
CA SER A 883 -23.62 -95.42 -16.27
C SER A 883 -22.48 -94.47 -16.66
N GLY A 884 -21.74 -93.90 -15.69
CA GLY A 884 -20.61 -93.01 -15.97
C GLY A 884 -19.43 -93.75 -16.60
N TYR A 885 -18.96 -93.27 -17.77
CA TYR A 885 -17.83 -93.86 -18.51
C TYR A 885 -16.76 -92.81 -18.82
N TYR A 886 -15.53 -93.26 -19.09
CA TYR A 886 -14.38 -92.41 -19.43
C TYR A 886 -14.61 -91.41 -20.59
N HIS A 887 -15.55 -91.69 -21.51
CA HIS A 887 -15.88 -90.76 -22.61
C HIS A 887 -16.54 -89.45 -22.14
N GLN A 888 -17.24 -89.47 -20.98
CA GLN A 888 -17.85 -88.30 -20.34
C GLN A 888 -16.80 -87.38 -19.68
N VAL A 889 -15.56 -87.84 -19.53
CA VAL A 889 -14.42 -87.09 -18.94
C VAL A 889 -13.38 -86.72 -20.01
N SER A 890 -13.69 -86.93 -21.31
CA SER A 890 -12.80 -86.47 -22.39
C SER A 890 -12.72 -84.94 -22.38
N GLU A 891 -11.59 -84.35 -22.80
CA GLU A 891 -11.26 -82.89 -22.77
C GLU A 891 -12.19 -81.97 -23.60
N ARG A 892 -13.43 -82.38 -23.86
CA ARG A 892 -14.48 -81.62 -24.55
C ARG A 892 -15.18 -80.57 -23.66
N PHE A 893 -14.58 -80.18 -22.54
CA PHE A 893 -15.14 -79.24 -21.56
C PHE A 893 -15.29 -77.79 -22.03
N PHE A 894 -15.02 -77.50 -23.30
CA PHE A 894 -15.32 -76.20 -23.89
C PHE A 894 -16.05 -76.38 -25.23
N PRO A 895 -17.16 -75.68 -25.46
CA PRO A 895 -17.76 -75.63 -26.78
C PRO A 895 -16.69 -75.14 -27.77
N VAL A 896 -16.58 -75.79 -28.92
CA VAL A 896 -15.93 -75.17 -30.09
C VAL A 896 -16.60 -73.81 -30.25
N SER A 897 -15.82 -72.73 -30.20
CA SER A 897 -16.35 -71.39 -30.41
C SER A 897 -16.95 -71.34 -31.81
N ASN A 898 -18.26 -71.54 -31.93
CA ASN A 898 -18.97 -71.06 -33.09
C ASN A 898 -18.77 -69.54 -33.09
N SER A 899 -18.12 -69.07 -34.15
CA SER A 899 -17.59 -67.72 -34.35
C SER A 899 -18.66 -66.62 -34.47
N HIS A 900 -19.81 -66.77 -33.83
CA HIS A 900 -20.90 -65.80 -33.89
C HIS A 900 -21.68 -65.67 -32.57
N ILE A 901 -21.00 -65.61 -31.42
CA ILE A 901 -21.60 -65.04 -30.20
C ILE A 901 -20.54 -64.20 -29.48
N ASN A 902 -20.61 -62.89 -29.68
CA ASN A 902 -19.76 -61.92 -29.00
C ASN A 902 -20.15 -61.84 -27.51
N PHE A 903 -19.37 -62.49 -26.66
CA PHE A 903 -19.25 -62.16 -25.25
C PHE A 903 -18.00 -61.27 -25.10
N GLU A 904 -18.20 -59.96 -25.02
CA GLU A 904 -17.11 -59.04 -24.65
C GLU A 904 -16.68 -59.30 -23.20
N GLN A 905 -15.43 -59.72 -23.03
CA GLN A 905 -14.77 -59.92 -21.74
C GLN A 905 -13.87 -58.73 -21.43
N GLU A 906 -14.31 -57.87 -20.52
CA GLU A 906 -13.44 -56.99 -19.72
C GLU A 906 -12.63 -57.87 -18.75
N GLN A 907 -11.44 -58.32 -19.13
CA GLN A 907 -10.43 -58.83 -18.19
C GLN A 907 -9.03 -58.84 -18.84
N THR A 908 -8.40 -57.67 -18.89
CA THR A 908 -6.95 -57.57 -19.13
C THR A 908 -6.21 -57.96 -17.86
N SER A 909 -5.75 -59.21 -17.79
CA SER A 909 -4.65 -59.61 -16.92
C SER A 909 -3.33 -59.39 -17.68
N PHE A 910 -2.49 -58.50 -17.16
CA PHE A 910 -1.14 -58.29 -17.66
C PHE A 910 -0.29 -59.50 -17.27
N LEU A 911 0.05 -60.34 -18.25
CA LEU A 911 1.09 -61.36 -18.14
C LEU A 911 2.42 -60.70 -18.52
N ILE A 912 3.30 -60.51 -17.53
CA ILE A 912 4.68 -60.04 -17.76
C ILE A 912 5.51 -61.25 -18.24
N PRO A 913 6.19 -61.19 -19.39
CA PRO A 913 7.12 -62.23 -19.82
C PRO A 913 8.35 -62.26 -18.91
N ARG A 914 8.67 -63.44 -18.38
CA ARG A 914 9.78 -63.73 -17.45
C ARG A 914 11.18 -63.70 -18.10
N GLY A 915 11.36 -62.90 -19.14
CA GLY A 915 12.59 -62.85 -19.96
C GLY A 915 13.27 -61.48 -20.03
N PHE A 916 12.83 -60.51 -19.23
CA PHE A 916 13.38 -59.14 -19.25
C PHE A 916 14.26 -58.81 -18.03
N GLU A 917 14.61 -59.82 -17.23
CA GLU A 917 15.26 -59.64 -15.92
C GLU A 917 16.78 -59.89 -15.93
N GLU A 918 17.34 -60.31 -17.08
CA GLU A 918 18.80 -60.53 -17.23
C GLU A 918 19.55 -59.40 -17.96
N SER A 919 18.87 -58.44 -18.60
CA SER A 919 19.54 -57.35 -19.34
C SER A 919 19.74 -56.05 -18.56
N ILE A 920 19.26 -55.95 -17.31
CA ILE A 920 19.31 -54.71 -16.51
C ILE A 920 20.44 -54.72 -15.45
N ARG A 921 21.20 -55.80 -15.31
CA ARG A 921 22.18 -55.94 -14.21
C ARG A 921 23.61 -55.44 -14.53
N GLU A 922 23.93 -55.08 -15.77
CA GLU A 922 25.31 -54.68 -16.14
C GLU A 922 25.54 -53.19 -16.41
N ASN A 923 24.54 -52.32 -16.32
CA ASN A 923 24.69 -50.90 -16.71
C ASN A 923 24.53 -49.86 -15.58
N ARG A 924 24.74 -50.24 -14.30
CA ARG A 924 24.45 -49.34 -13.17
C ARG A 924 25.57 -48.39 -12.73
N ASP A 925 26.78 -48.51 -13.26
CA ASP A 925 27.93 -47.83 -12.65
C ASP A 925 28.61 -46.83 -13.60
N ALA A 926 27.86 -45.96 -14.30
CA ALA A 926 28.38 -44.68 -14.81
C ALA A 926 27.28 -43.81 -15.48
N THR A 927 26.24 -43.38 -14.75
CA THR A 927 25.36 -42.30 -15.25
C THR A 927 25.55 -41.04 -14.42
N THR A 928 25.81 -39.95 -15.12
CA THR A 928 26.08 -38.63 -14.50
C THR A 928 24.81 -38.12 -13.81
N MET A 929 24.95 -37.28 -12.77
CA MET A 929 23.82 -36.68 -12.03
C MET A 929 22.78 -36.03 -12.95
N VAL A 930 23.19 -35.56 -14.13
CA VAL A 930 22.34 -34.94 -15.15
C VAL A 930 21.38 -35.95 -15.81
N GLU A 931 21.83 -37.15 -16.17
CA GLU A 931 20.94 -38.17 -16.76
C GLU A 931 19.88 -38.65 -15.76
N LYS A 932 20.25 -38.83 -14.49
CA LYS A 932 19.28 -39.16 -13.44
C LYS A 932 18.25 -38.06 -13.22
N THR A 933 18.64 -36.78 -13.35
CA THR A 933 17.65 -35.68 -13.30
C THR A 933 16.69 -35.68 -14.49
N VAL A 934 17.15 -36.06 -15.69
CA VAL A 934 16.31 -36.16 -16.88
C VAL A 934 15.33 -37.33 -16.78
N GLU A 935 15.78 -38.50 -16.32
CA GLU A 935 14.91 -39.66 -16.09
C GLU A 935 13.85 -39.40 -15.01
N VAL A 936 14.22 -38.72 -13.91
CA VAL A 936 13.27 -38.31 -12.88
C VAL A 936 12.27 -37.30 -13.45
N LEU A 937 12.72 -36.33 -14.26
CA LEU A 937 11.83 -35.34 -14.87
C LEU A 937 10.84 -35.98 -15.87
N ASP A 938 11.29 -36.95 -16.66
CA ASP A 938 10.41 -37.69 -17.57
C ASP A 938 9.44 -38.63 -16.84
N SER A 939 9.88 -39.29 -15.76
CA SER A 939 8.98 -40.04 -14.88
C SER A 939 7.93 -39.13 -14.25
N VAL A 940 8.32 -37.95 -13.75
CA VAL A 940 7.39 -36.95 -13.23
C VAL A 940 6.44 -36.44 -14.32
N ARG A 941 6.91 -36.24 -15.55
CA ARG A 941 6.09 -35.81 -16.69
C ARG A 941 5.06 -36.86 -17.08
N VAL A 942 5.45 -38.13 -17.18
CA VAL A 942 4.56 -39.25 -17.54
C VAL A 942 3.53 -39.49 -16.44
N THR A 943 3.96 -39.47 -15.17
CA THR A 943 3.04 -39.60 -14.03
C THR A 943 2.07 -38.41 -13.97
N MET A 944 2.54 -37.17 -14.17
CA MET A 944 1.66 -36.00 -14.32
C MET A 944 0.67 -36.18 -15.47
N MET A 945 1.11 -36.67 -16.63
CA MET A 945 0.23 -36.87 -17.79
C MET A 945 -0.86 -37.92 -17.51
N HIS A 946 -0.53 -39.02 -16.84
CA HIS A 946 -1.52 -40.00 -16.41
C HIS A 946 -2.46 -39.45 -15.33
N ILE A 947 -1.96 -38.65 -14.39
CA ILE A 947 -2.80 -37.96 -13.39
C ILE A 947 -3.75 -36.97 -14.08
N PHE A 948 -3.28 -36.20 -15.08
CA PHE A 948 -4.12 -35.29 -15.85
C PHE A 948 -5.15 -36.03 -16.71
N GLN A 949 -4.81 -37.16 -17.31
CA GLN A 949 -5.77 -38.02 -18.03
C GLN A 949 -6.85 -38.55 -17.08
N LEU A 950 -6.45 -39.02 -15.90
CA LEU A 950 -7.35 -39.53 -14.86
C LEU A 950 -8.30 -38.42 -14.34
N LEU A 951 -7.78 -37.23 -14.10
CA LEU A 951 -8.55 -36.05 -13.65
C LEU A 951 -9.51 -35.54 -14.73
N ASN A 952 -9.09 -35.55 -16.01
CA ASN A 952 -9.90 -35.04 -17.11
C ASN A 952 -11.08 -35.96 -17.50
N ASN A 953 -10.99 -37.27 -17.25
CA ASN A 953 -12.09 -38.20 -17.55
C ASN A 953 -12.31 -39.25 -16.42
N PRO A 954 -13.01 -38.88 -15.34
CA PRO A 954 -13.22 -39.74 -14.17
C PRO A 954 -14.39 -40.73 -14.36
N GLU A 955 -14.31 -41.61 -15.36
CA GLU A 955 -15.42 -42.53 -15.71
C GLU A 955 -15.79 -43.50 -14.58
N TRP A 956 -14.82 -43.97 -13.80
CA TRP A 956 -15.09 -44.85 -12.66
C TRP A 956 -15.96 -44.13 -11.62
N LEU A 957 -15.63 -42.85 -11.35
CA LEU A 957 -16.29 -42.04 -10.32
C LEU A 957 -17.69 -41.64 -10.80
N TYR A 958 -17.83 -41.37 -12.09
CA TYR A 958 -19.13 -41.18 -12.73
C TYR A 958 -20.00 -42.45 -12.65
N ARG A 959 -19.43 -43.64 -12.86
CA ARG A 959 -20.17 -44.92 -12.78
C ARG A 959 -20.83 -45.13 -11.42
N ILE A 960 -20.15 -44.71 -10.34
CA ILE A 960 -20.65 -44.76 -8.95
C ILE A 960 -21.74 -43.71 -8.71
N SER A 961 -21.54 -42.50 -9.23
CA SER A 961 -22.39 -41.33 -8.95
C SER A 961 -23.60 -41.17 -9.91
N LYS A 962 -23.63 -41.85 -11.05
CA LYS A 962 -24.63 -41.64 -12.13
C LYS A 962 -26.09 -41.68 -11.67
N GLY A 963 -26.42 -42.53 -10.70
CA GLY A 963 -27.77 -42.64 -10.15
C GLY A 963 -28.18 -41.39 -9.38
N ALA A 964 -27.29 -40.89 -8.53
CA ALA A 964 -27.51 -39.68 -7.75
C ALA A 964 -27.47 -38.42 -8.63
N ALA A 965 -26.55 -38.37 -9.60
CA ALA A 965 -26.44 -37.27 -10.57
C ALA A 965 -27.72 -37.13 -11.41
N PHE A 966 -28.30 -38.25 -11.86
CA PHE A 966 -29.58 -38.23 -12.59
C PHE A 966 -30.74 -37.74 -11.74
N VAL A 967 -30.87 -38.22 -10.49
CA VAL A 967 -31.93 -37.77 -9.59
C VAL A 967 -31.79 -36.27 -9.31
N ALA A 968 -30.56 -35.79 -9.06
CA ALA A 968 -30.28 -34.37 -8.87
C ALA A 968 -30.65 -33.53 -10.11
N HIS A 969 -30.31 -34.00 -11.33
CA HIS A 969 -30.67 -33.33 -12.58
C HIS A 969 -32.19 -33.18 -12.74
N VAL A 970 -32.94 -34.27 -12.53
CA VAL A 970 -34.41 -34.25 -12.66
C VAL A 970 -35.02 -33.32 -11.61
N LEU A 971 -34.55 -33.39 -10.36
CA LEU A 971 -35.04 -32.53 -9.29
C LEU A 971 -34.72 -31.05 -9.54
N ASP A 972 -33.54 -30.71 -10.08
CA ASP A 972 -33.21 -29.33 -10.43
C ASP A 972 -34.12 -28.77 -11.54
N LYS A 973 -34.42 -29.59 -12.55
CA LYS A 973 -35.35 -29.23 -13.63
C LYS A 973 -36.78 -29.01 -13.10
N ASP A 974 -37.25 -29.90 -12.23
CA ASP A 974 -38.56 -29.77 -11.57
C ASP A 974 -38.57 -28.55 -10.62
N LYS A 975 -37.47 -28.28 -9.91
CA LYS A 975 -37.30 -27.10 -9.03
C LYS A 975 -37.40 -25.79 -9.78
N LYS A 976 -36.74 -25.68 -10.95
CA LYS A 976 -36.81 -24.49 -11.81
C LYS A 976 -38.25 -24.21 -12.25
N ARG A 977 -38.97 -25.24 -12.71
CA ARG A 977 -40.40 -25.11 -13.07
C ARG A 977 -41.27 -24.68 -11.89
N ILE A 978 -41.09 -25.27 -10.71
CA ILE A 978 -41.85 -24.89 -9.51
C ILE A 978 -41.63 -23.40 -9.20
N LYS A 979 -40.39 -22.91 -9.29
CA LYS A 979 -40.08 -21.49 -9.07
C LYS A 979 -40.68 -20.57 -10.13
N GLU A 980 -40.73 -20.98 -11.39
CA GLU A 980 -41.35 -20.20 -12.47
C GLU A 980 -42.87 -20.05 -12.26
N VAL A 981 -43.55 -21.12 -11.84
CA VAL A 981 -45.01 -21.15 -11.69
C VAL A 981 -45.48 -20.55 -10.35
N LEU A 982 -44.75 -20.80 -9.25
CA LEU A 982 -45.20 -20.51 -7.89
C LEU A 982 -44.36 -19.46 -7.17
N LYS A 983 -43.58 -18.65 -7.89
CA LYS A 983 -42.64 -17.66 -7.33
C LYS A 983 -43.23 -16.86 -6.16
N ASP A 984 -44.36 -16.21 -6.38
CA ASP A 984 -44.96 -15.31 -5.39
C ASP A 984 -45.61 -16.06 -4.22
N ARG A 985 -46.24 -17.21 -4.51
CA ARG A 985 -46.85 -18.06 -3.47
C ARG A 985 -45.80 -18.70 -2.56
N LEU A 986 -44.67 -19.14 -3.13
CA LEU A 986 -43.52 -19.67 -2.39
C LEU A 986 -42.89 -18.62 -1.49
N ARG A 987 -42.88 -17.35 -1.91
CA ARG A 987 -42.33 -16.23 -1.13
C ARG A 987 -43.14 -15.95 0.14
N ILE A 988 -44.46 -16.10 0.08
CA ILE A 988 -45.40 -15.82 1.19
C ILE A 988 -45.68 -17.06 2.07
N ALA A 989 -45.19 -18.23 1.65
CA ALA A 989 -45.35 -19.51 2.35
C ALA A 989 -44.43 -19.62 3.58
N ASP A 990 -44.74 -18.84 4.61
CA ASP A 990 -43.90 -18.71 5.81
C ASP A 990 -44.18 -19.74 6.91
N THR A 991 -45.13 -20.66 6.67
CA THR A 991 -45.53 -21.69 7.63
C THR A 991 -45.64 -23.06 6.96
N GLU A 992 -45.40 -24.11 7.73
CA GLU A 992 -45.51 -25.49 7.24
C GLU A 992 -46.90 -25.81 6.66
N ASN A 993 -47.96 -25.26 7.26
CA ASN A 993 -49.33 -25.45 6.78
C ASN A 993 -49.53 -24.86 5.37
N LYS A 994 -49.02 -23.64 5.13
CA LYS A 994 -49.08 -23.01 3.80
C LYS A 994 -48.27 -23.78 2.76
N LEU A 995 -47.11 -24.31 3.16
CA LEU A 995 -46.28 -25.12 2.27
C LEU A 995 -46.98 -26.44 1.91
N ARG A 996 -47.66 -27.06 2.88
CA ARG A 996 -48.43 -28.31 2.69
C ARG A 996 -49.65 -28.09 1.81
N GLU A 997 -50.32 -26.94 1.90
CA GLU A 997 -51.40 -26.53 1.00
C GLU A 997 -50.88 -26.35 -0.44
N LEU A 998 -49.75 -25.65 -0.60
CA LEU A 998 -49.10 -25.48 -1.90
C LEU A 998 -48.71 -26.82 -2.55
N HIS A 999 -48.23 -27.78 -1.73
CA HIS A 999 -47.91 -29.12 -2.20
C HIS A 999 -49.16 -29.87 -2.69
N LYS A 1000 -50.30 -29.73 -2.00
CA LYS A 1000 -51.56 -30.35 -2.44
C LYS A 1000 -52.02 -29.78 -3.78
N ASP A 1001 -51.97 -28.46 -3.95
CA ASP A 1001 -52.32 -27.80 -5.21
C ASP A 1001 -51.46 -28.32 -6.39
N LEU A 1002 -50.15 -28.49 -6.16
CA LEU A 1002 -49.20 -29.03 -7.13
C LEU A 1002 -49.45 -30.49 -7.51
N VAL A 1003 -49.99 -31.29 -6.59
CA VAL A 1003 -50.30 -32.71 -6.85
C VAL A 1003 -51.60 -32.85 -7.64
N VAL A 1004 -52.55 -31.93 -7.45
CA VAL A 1004 -53.84 -31.91 -8.15
C VAL A 1004 -53.68 -31.45 -9.61
N ASN A 1005 -52.80 -30.48 -9.87
CA ASN A 1005 -52.43 -30.11 -11.23
C ASN A 1005 -51.41 -31.13 -11.77
N GLU A 1006 -51.86 -32.11 -12.55
CA GLU A 1006 -51.06 -33.24 -13.08
C GLU A 1006 -49.79 -32.86 -13.89
N ASP A 1007 -49.49 -31.57 -14.04
CA ASP A 1007 -48.41 -30.97 -14.86
C ASP A 1007 -46.99 -31.48 -14.53
N PHE A 1008 -46.76 -32.03 -13.34
CA PHE A 1008 -45.44 -32.53 -12.90
C PHE A 1008 -45.27 -34.06 -13.00
N GLN A 1009 -46.33 -34.82 -13.27
CA GLN A 1009 -46.24 -36.29 -13.32
C GLN A 1009 -45.89 -36.85 -14.70
N SER A 1010 -46.02 -36.08 -15.79
CA SER A 1010 -46.05 -36.59 -17.17
C SER A 1010 -44.91 -36.15 -18.09
N VAL A 1011 -43.71 -35.80 -17.58
CA VAL A 1011 -42.58 -35.50 -18.48
C VAL A 1011 -42.10 -36.80 -19.16
N ALA A 1012 -42.38 -36.88 -20.45
CA ALA A 1012 -42.15 -38.01 -21.33
C ALA A 1012 -40.75 -38.62 -21.20
N SER A 1013 -40.75 -39.93 -20.98
CA SER A 1013 -39.63 -40.87 -21.10
C SER A 1013 -38.43 -40.61 -20.18
N SER A 1014 -38.33 -41.42 -19.12
CA SER A 1014 -37.12 -41.56 -18.32
C SER A 1014 -35.84 -41.67 -19.17
N LYS A 1015 -35.91 -42.30 -20.35
CA LYS A 1015 -34.77 -42.47 -21.26
C LYS A 1015 -34.33 -41.15 -21.91
N ILE A 1016 -35.27 -40.24 -22.19
CA ILE A 1016 -34.97 -38.89 -22.68
C ILE A 1016 -34.29 -38.09 -21.56
N LEU A 1017 -34.85 -38.10 -20.35
CA LEU A 1017 -34.25 -37.41 -19.19
C LEU A 1017 -32.85 -37.95 -18.85
N TRP A 1018 -32.63 -39.25 -19.01
CA TRP A 1018 -31.31 -39.87 -18.81
C TRP A 1018 -30.30 -39.39 -19.86
N ASN A 1019 -30.72 -39.23 -21.11
CA ASN A 1019 -29.87 -38.71 -22.18
C ASN A 1019 -29.58 -37.22 -21.99
N ASP A 1020 -30.56 -36.43 -21.56
CA ASP A 1020 -30.39 -35.01 -21.22
C ASP A 1020 -29.34 -34.84 -20.12
N ALA A 1021 -29.47 -35.59 -19.01
CA ALA A 1021 -28.50 -35.57 -17.91
C ALA A 1021 -27.08 -35.98 -18.36
N LEU A 1022 -26.97 -36.95 -19.27
CA LEU A 1022 -25.69 -37.37 -19.82
C LEU A 1022 -25.06 -36.31 -20.73
N ASN A 1023 -25.88 -35.61 -21.51
CA ASN A 1023 -25.43 -34.52 -22.38
C ASN A 1023 -24.94 -33.33 -21.56
N GLU A 1024 -25.62 -32.99 -20.45
CA GLU A 1024 -25.16 -31.96 -19.52
C GLU A 1024 -23.81 -32.33 -18.90
N TYR A 1025 -23.65 -33.56 -18.42
CA TYR A 1025 -22.36 -34.05 -17.91
C TYR A 1025 -21.24 -33.95 -18.96
N ARG A 1026 -21.53 -34.28 -20.23
CA ARG A 1026 -20.55 -34.17 -21.32
C ARG A 1026 -20.15 -32.73 -21.60
N ALA A 1027 -21.06 -31.77 -21.43
CA ALA A 1027 -20.85 -30.36 -21.67
C ALA A 1027 -19.99 -29.66 -20.59
N ILE A 1028 -19.84 -30.24 -19.39
CA ILE A 1028 -18.98 -29.70 -18.34
C ILE A 1028 -17.53 -29.66 -18.81
N HIS A 1029 -16.80 -28.57 -18.51
CA HIS A 1029 -15.39 -28.45 -18.86
C HIS A 1029 -14.53 -29.54 -18.15
N PRO A 1030 -13.55 -30.18 -18.82
CA PRO A 1030 -12.77 -31.29 -18.26
C PRO A 1030 -12.18 -31.04 -16.88
N ALA A 1031 -11.65 -29.83 -16.65
CA ALA A 1031 -11.08 -29.42 -15.36
C ALA A 1031 -12.06 -29.49 -14.17
N PHE A 1032 -13.37 -29.36 -14.40
CA PHE A 1032 -14.40 -29.38 -13.35
C PHE A 1032 -15.15 -30.72 -13.29
N LYS A 1033 -14.97 -31.63 -14.25
CA LYS A 1033 -15.64 -32.94 -14.26
C LYS A 1033 -15.27 -33.79 -13.06
N PHE A 1034 -13.99 -33.78 -12.65
CA PHE A 1034 -13.55 -34.49 -11.46
C PHE A 1034 -14.28 -34.00 -10.20
N LEU A 1035 -14.30 -32.67 -9.99
CA LEU A 1035 -14.94 -32.07 -8.82
C LEU A 1035 -16.45 -32.39 -8.77
N TYR A 1036 -17.12 -32.31 -9.92
CA TYR A 1036 -18.53 -32.67 -10.07
C TYR A 1036 -18.80 -34.16 -9.75
N CYS A 1037 -18.04 -35.08 -10.35
CA CYS A 1037 -18.20 -36.51 -10.08
C CYS A 1037 -17.85 -36.86 -8.62
N PHE A 1038 -16.85 -36.20 -8.05
CA PHE A 1038 -16.42 -36.42 -6.67
C PHE A 1038 -17.48 -35.97 -5.67
N SER A 1039 -18.06 -34.78 -5.85
CA SER A 1039 -19.12 -34.28 -4.96
C SER A 1039 -20.36 -35.20 -5.01
N HIS A 1040 -20.80 -35.59 -6.20
CA HIS A 1040 -21.94 -36.50 -6.34
C HIS A 1040 -21.64 -37.93 -5.84
N SER A 1041 -20.39 -38.40 -5.93
CA SER A 1041 -19.98 -39.69 -5.36
C SER A 1041 -20.02 -39.67 -3.83
N ILE A 1042 -19.55 -38.59 -3.20
CA ILE A 1042 -19.66 -38.39 -1.74
C ILE A 1042 -21.12 -38.38 -1.31
N ILE A 1043 -21.97 -37.63 -2.02
CA ILE A 1043 -23.41 -37.57 -1.71
C ILE A 1043 -24.05 -38.96 -1.84
N ALA A 1044 -23.74 -39.69 -2.91
CA ALA A 1044 -24.28 -41.02 -3.18
C ALA A 1044 -23.87 -42.05 -2.10
N GLN A 1045 -22.65 -41.94 -1.57
CA GLN A 1045 -22.07 -42.88 -0.60
C GLN A 1045 -21.97 -42.31 0.83
N SER A 1046 -22.74 -41.26 1.13
CA SER A 1046 -22.72 -40.59 2.44
C SER A 1046 -22.95 -41.54 3.62
N GLN A 1047 -23.79 -42.56 3.47
CA GLN A 1047 -24.03 -43.58 4.50
C GLN A 1047 -22.75 -44.35 4.86
N LEU A 1048 -22.01 -44.83 3.85
CA LEU A 1048 -20.75 -45.54 4.03
C LEU A 1048 -19.69 -44.64 4.67
N ILE A 1049 -19.62 -43.38 4.21
CA ILE A 1049 -18.69 -42.39 4.77
C ILE A 1049 -18.97 -42.16 6.26
N CYS A 1050 -20.23 -42.00 6.66
CA CYS A 1050 -20.61 -41.87 8.07
C CYS A 1050 -20.20 -43.10 8.89
N PHE A 1051 -20.43 -44.32 8.37
CA PHE A 1051 -20.00 -45.55 9.05
C PHE A 1051 -18.47 -45.60 9.23
N ILE A 1052 -17.71 -45.30 8.18
CA ILE A 1052 -16.24 -45.26 8.25
C ILE A 1052 -15.77 -44.22 9.26
N LEU A 1053 -16.35 -43.01 9.27
CA LEU A 1053 -16.01 -41.97 10.23
C LEU A 1053 -16.28 -42.41 11.67
N MET A 1054 -17.40 -43.08 11.95
CA MET A 1054 -17.71 -43.63 13.27
C MET A 1054 -16.67 -44.67 13.71
N LEU A 1055 -16.20 -45.51 12.78
CA LEU A 1055 -15.13 -46.48 13.06
C LEU A 1055 -13.80 -45.77 13.31
N ILE A 1056 -13.43 -44.77 12.50
CA ILE A 1056 -12.20 -43.98 12.67
C ILE A 1056 -12.19 -43.26 14.02
N VAL A 1057 -13.32 -42.73 14.48
CA VAL A 1057 -13.44 -42.09 15.80
C VAL A 1057 -13.11 -43.07 16.92
N HIS A 1058 -13.60 -44.31 16.82
CA HIS A 1058 -13.27 -45.34 17.80
C HIS A 1058 -11.80 -45.80 17.69
N LEU A 1059 -11.27 -45.97 16.48
CA LEU A 1059 -9.88 -46.38 16.23
C LEU A 1059 -8.86 -45.35 16.73
N SER A 1060 -9.16 -44.06 16.56
CA SER A 1060 -8.29 -42.97 17.00
C SER A 1060 -8.32 -42.75 18.51
N LYS A 1061 -9.49 -42.92 19.14
CA LYS A 1061 -9.69 -42.72 20.58
C LYS A 1061 -10.45 -43.90 21.16
N SER A 1062 -9.76 -45.03 21.31
CA SER A 1062 -10.34 -46.26 21.86
C SER A 1062 -10.73 -46.04 23.32
N SER A 1063 -12.03 -45.95 23.58
CA SER A 1063 -12.58 -45.82 24.93
C SER A 1063 -13.90 -46.58 25.07
N LEU A 1064 -14.27 -46.97 26.29
CA LEU A 1064 -15.57 -47.62 26.55
C LEU A 1064 -16.75 -46.76 26.08
N ILE A 1065 -16.61 -45.43 26.12
CA ILE A 1065 -17.63 -44.47 25.68
C ILE A 1065 -17.72 -44.37 24.15
N THR A 1066 -16.68 -44.74 23.38
CA THR A 1066 -16.78 -44.74 21.89
C THR A 1066 -17.20 -46.08 21.33
N PHE A 1067 -17.14 -47.16 22.13
CA PHE A 1067 -17.44 -48.53 21.71
C PHE A 1067 -18.88 -48.77 21.20
N PRO A 1068 -19.92 -48.07 21.69
CA PRO A 1068 -21.26 -48.23 21.11
C PRO A 1068 -21.37 -47.80 19.64
N LEU A 1069 -20.52 -46.88 19.16
CA LEU A 1069 -20.54 -46.41 17.76
C LEU A 1069 -20.29 -47.57 16.76
N PRO A 1070 -19.19 -48.34 16.82
CA PRO A 1070 -18.98 -49.49 15.95
C PRO A 1070 -20.03 -50.58 16.13
N LEU A 1071 -20.53 -50.83 17.34
CA LEU A 1071 -21.61 -51.80 17.56
C LEU A 1071 -22.88 -51.41 16.82
N MET A 1072 -23.29 -50.14 16.91
CA MET A 1072 -24.44 -49.61 16.17
C MET A 1072 -24.22 -49.74 14.66
N VAL A 1073 -23.01 -49.48 14.15
CA VAL A 1073 -22.71 -49.65 12.71
C VAL A 1073 -22.86 -51.11 12.28
N PHE A 1074 -22.21 -52.06 12.95
CA PHE A 1074 -22.19 -53.46 12.51
C PHE A 1074 -23.49 -54.20 12.79
N PHE A 1075 -24.12 -53.98 13.95
CA PHE A 1075 -25.30 -54.75 14.38
C PHE A 1075 -26.64 -54.09 14.04
N TRP A 1076 -26.65 -52.81 13.65
CA TRP A 1076 -27.89 -52.11 13.27
C TRP A 1076 -27.78 -51.45 11.89
N GLY A 1077 -26.74 -50.66 11.64
CA GLY A 1077 -26.59 -49.91 10.39
C GLY A 1077 -26.46 -50.80 9.16
N VAL A 1078 -25.47 -51.69 9.15
CA VAL A 1078 -25.14 -52.56 7.99
C VAL A 1078 -26.19 -53.66 7.79
N LEU A 1079 -26.80 -54.16 8.87
CA LEU A 1079 -27.81 -55.24 8.81
C LEU A 1079 -29.21 -54.76 8.38
N ALA A 1080 -29.46 -53.45 8.35
CA ALA A 1080 -30.77 -52.90 8.01
C ALA A 1080 -31.06 -52.98 6.50
N ILE A 1081 -31.92 -53.92 6.09
CA ILE A 1081 -32.45 -54.03 4.72
C ILE A 1081 -33.82 -53.31 4.65
N PRO A 1082 -34.06 -52.34 3.75
CA PRO A 1082 -33.19 -51.88 2.66
C PRO A 1082 -32.23 -50.72 3.01
N ARG A 1083 -32.46 -49.99 4.11
CA ARG A 1083 -31.64 -48.88 4.62
C ARG A 1083 -31.81 -48.76 6.15
N PRO A 1084 -30.86 -48.16 6.87
CA PRO A 1084 -31.02 -47.85 8.30
C PRO A 1084 -32.26 -46.97 8.55
N SER A 1085 -32.96 -47.22 9.66
CA SER A 1085 -34.14 -46.45 10.05
C SER A 1085 -33.81 -45.02 10.45
N GLU A 1086 -34.82 -44.15 10.48
CA GLU A 1086 -34.68 -42.79 11.01
C GLU A 1086 -34.20 -42.78 12.47
N SER A 1087 -34.75 -43.69 13.29
CA SER A 1087 -34.36 -43.84 14.69
C SER A 1087 -32.88 -44.16 14.87
N PHE A 1088 -32.28 -44.96 13.98
CA PHE A 1088 -30.85 -45.25 14.02
C PHE A 1088 -30.02 -43.95 13.91
N TRP A 1089 -30.33 -43.08 12.96
CA TRP A 1089 -29.60 -41.82 12.74
C TRP A 1089 -29.83 -40.81 13.87
N LEU A 1090 -31.07 -40.71 14.39
CA LEU A 1090 -31.40 -39.83 15.51
C LEU A 1090 -30.68 -40.24 16.80
N ILE A 1091 -30.66 -41.53 17.14
CA ILE A 1091 -29.96 -42.05 18.31
C ILE A 1091 -28.46 -41.86 18.14
N THR A 1092 -27.92 -42.15 16.95
CA THR A 1092 -26.49 -41.98 16.65
C THR A 1092 -26.06 -40.52 16.80
N ALA A 1093 -26.81 -39.57 16.22
CA ALA A 1093 -26.52 -38.14 16.33
C ALA A 1093 -26.60 -37.66 17.79
N SER A 1094 -27.65 -38.06 18.52
CA SER A 1094 -27.82 -37.72 19.94
C SER A 1094 -26.69 -38.29 20.79
N TYR A 1095 -26.23 -39.51 20.50
CA TYR A 1095 -25.12 -40.15 21.20
C TYR A 1095 -23.79 -39.45 20.93
N ILE A 1096 -23.54 -39.01 19.68
CA ILE A 1096 -22.34 -38.23 19.34
C ILE A 1096 -22.35 -36.88 20.08
N GLN A 1097 -23.49 -36.20 20.15
CA GLN A 1097 -23.61 -34.94 20.88
C GLN A 1097 -23.42 -35.14 22.38
N PHE A 1098 -23.98 -36.20 22.96
CA PHE A 1098 -23.72 -36.60 24.35
C PHE A 1098 -22.23 -36.86 24.57
N LEU A 1099 -21.56 -37.57 23.67
CA LEU A 1099 -20.14 -37.87 23.75
C LEU A 1099 -19.27 -36.60 23.69
N ILE A 1100 -19.65 -35.62 22.86
CA ILE A 1100 -19.01 -34.30 22.80
C ILE A 1100 -19.17 -33.57 24.13
N VAL A 1101 -20.40 -33.49 24.67
CA VAL A 1101 -20.70 -32.79 25.94
C VAL A 1101 -20.06 -33.47 27.13
N PHE A 1102 -20.03 -34.80 27.17
CA PHE A 1102 -19.42 -35.56 28.27
C PHE A 1102 -17.90 -35.45 28.30
N ARG A 1103 -17.27 -35.28 27.13
CA ARG A 1103 -15.80 -35.11 27.05
C ARG A 1103 -15.34 -33.68 27.31
N LEU A 1104 -16.22 -32.70 27.10
CA LEU A 1104 -16.01 -31.31 27.45
C LEU A 1104 -16.13 -31.15 28.97
#